data_AF-A0A8E2DNT5-F1
#
_entry.id   AF-A0A8E2DNT5-F1
#
_cell.length_a   1.000
_cell.length_b   1.000
_cell.length_c   1.000
_cell.angle_alpha   90.00
_cell.angle_beta   90.00
_cell.angle_gamma   90.00
#
_symmetry.space_group_name_H-M   'P 1'
#
loop_
_entity.id
_entity.type
_entity.pdbx_description
1 polymer ?
#
loop_
_entity_poly.entity_id
_entity_poly.type
_entity_poly.pdbx_seq_one_letter_code
_entity_poly.pdbx_strand_id
1 'polypeptide(L)'
;MFDKSLHWNTRYDHPTVHDNLDVPLAVQSYVDQQLRLIPAKSPGCGRSPWLFIDLRQATNQRRLEHKAELLKQFPAMLAGRHWEQLSQEGWVPLCIVRMSVPRRDLAATSASEDLELCNVIWQCEAGPLGLSFYSNNQNTQDVMNYLACNTSEVSNDAPKVVDFGVASQFLVQLGRKTYPRGAGKLLERAEVSIRTGLQVGNCKRSTSASGWEMKITDYTPMTFEEYMEAECERWASLPISSRPVPLPESEQVLHSRFMTHEHLRIANRLAVPWKPGQRPRRTIVPTNDFSITVLGLPASLSAHDFFSGIYGMTLVSHHWKFPGPLSSSPQVHFYRPPLEPGCTHPPRFYHRDRLVPNGLPVCQLGINYTGQLEFSSDGMVHPAGKLYEEYKKSLSYAVQQGFAIPELALLLALDILDDNGDRDGTIGRVLRPTIGTNKEHYRNAFQSAWSRRNPLLPSGQTFYPCADALEEGLVIDCGLIPMPVFPHVRSILMQSGAFPAVATYARTELLKAPPSGRATGIPGYDRLQRGMVAMLPGLTKEGVSMRQYKHRYPITAWVESPKMAVFREPEPCTAHGVEKQCVCWVAQYLCDAAREYSVVHPEFGTGETSLLAKLSAHITCTNCIEVILGVREVADTRGDENTTDHVCMRRKAMSENKPDTQMHIDLPPPALRESSMTQLAVNTPTPPPSPSRQRKEGSPDRVKSSLIRPTESAPMDTASSTSPYEGSEGNVPMHGDVSSRGNPDDMQMEDLLAYCTRLVRRRNFKDRRIVSQQVNTLTAEKRRLKEKLIQQSRTEEELRSALMQQKQKLTTYEAECSNKVGLLHEKDSRIVSLEETLRGRDQRIDELEASLHTQETRTREMAKIIVRLESQLREKEQVMAGVKRLLEGPSSDIATHDGNTESDRPQDREPLLKRMRTDS
;
A
#
# COMPACT_ATOMS: atom_id res chain seq x y z
N MET A 1 15.42 -45.30 -25.17
CA MET A 1 14.82 -44.16 -24.44
C MET A 1 15.95 -43.34 -23.83
N PHE A 2 16.11 -42.08 -24.20
CA PHE A 2 16.87 -41.17 -23.34
C PHE A 2 15.96 -40.76 -22.19
N ASP A 3 15.81 -41.66 -21.22
CA ASP A 3 15.11 -41.35 -19.99
C ASP A 3 16.01 -40.43 -19.16
N LYS A 4 15.88 -39.13 -19.39
CA LYS A 4 16.47 -38.13 -18.50
C LYS A 4 15.63 -38.13 -17.23
N SER A 5 16.19 -38.67 -16.15
CA SER A 5 15.57 -38.58 -14.84
C SER A 5 16.08 -37.32 -14.16
N LEU A 6 15.21 -36.34 -14.00
CA LEU A 6 15.48 -35.18 -13.16
C LEU A 6 15.09 -35.55 -11.73
N HIS A 7 16.09 -35.63 -10.86
CA HIS A 7 15.86 -35.91 -9.45
C HIS A 7 15.78 -34.60 -8.67
N TRP A 8 14.67 -34.40 -7.98
CA TRP A 8 14.54 -33.32 -7.02
C TRP A 8 14.81 -33.86 -5.64
N ASN A 9 16.02 -33.63 -5.17
CA ASN A 9 16.24 -33.64 -3.73
C ASN A 9 15.62 -32.36 -3.21
N THR A 10 14.38 -32.43 -2.75
CA THR A 10 13.80 -31.39 -1.91
C THR A 10 14.60 -31.37 -0.61
N ARG A 11 15.76 -30.72 -0.64
CA ARG A 11 16.61 -30.49 0.55
C ARG A 11 15.85 -29.67 1.61
N TYR A 12 14.72 -29.09 1.22
CA TYR A 12 13.80 -28.38 2.09
C TYR A 12 12.69 -29.32 2.59
N ASP A 13 13.05 -30.28 3.45
CA ASP A 13 12.13 -30.76 4.49
C ASP A 13 11.99 -29.70 5.60
N HIS A 14 12.01 -28.40 5.23
CA HIS A 14 11.81 -27.32 6.17
C HIS A 14 10.29 -27.18 6.36
N PRO A 15 9.72 -27.57 7.51
CA PRO A 15 8.27 -27.65 7.70
C PRO A 15 7.59 -26.30 7.43
N THR A 16 8.31 -25.22 7.72
CA THR A 16 7.88 -23.83 7.63
C THR A 16 7.44 -23.38 6.22
N VAL A 17 8.00 -23.94 5.14
CA VAL A 17 7.60 -23.58 3.77
C VAL A 17 6.31 -24.30 3.39
N HIS A 18 6.16 -25.55 3.83
CA HIS A 18 4.96 -26.33 3.56
C HIS A 18 3.74 -25.85 4.35
N ASP A 19 3.94 -25.35 5.57
CA ASP A 19 2.85 -24.87 6.42
C ASP A 19 2.18 -23.60 5.88
N ASN A 20 2.90 -22.78 5.11
CA ASN A 20 2.40 -21.53 4.52
C ASN A 20 1.98 -21.66 3.05
N LEU A 21 2.22 -22.81 2.42
CA LEU A 21 1.88 -23.01 1.01
C LEU A 21 0.41 -23.40 0.87
N ASP A 22 -0.32 -22.64 0.05
CA ASP A 22 -1.70 -22.94 -0.31
C ASP A 22 -1.83 -23.23 -1.82
N VAL A 23 -3.03 -23.66 -2.23
CA VAL A 23 -3.34 -23.94 -3.65
C VAL A 23 -3.10 -22.71 -4.54
N PRO A 24 -3.60 -21.50 -4.20
CA PRO A 24 -3.33 -20.28 -4.97
C PRO A 24 -1.84 -20.03 -5.24
N LEU A 25 -0.98 -20.18 -4.23
CA LEU A 25 0.46 -19.92 -4.35
C LEU A 25 1.20 -21.01 -5.15
N ALA A 26 0.80 -22.27 -4.98
CA ALA A 26 1.34 -23.36 -5.80
C ALA A 26 0.96 -23.18 -7.28
N VAL A 27 -0.29 -22.81 -7.57
CA VAL A 27 -0.75 -22.49 -8.93
C VAL A 27 -0.06 -21.26 -9.50
N GLN A 28 0.11 -20.21 -8.68
CA GLN A 28 0.85 -19.02 -9.07
C GLN A 28 2.25 -19.36 -9.56
N SER A 29 2.99 -20.28 -8.92
CA SER A 29 4.32 -20.71 -9.39
C SER A 29 4.31 -21.22 -10.84
N TYR A 30 3.27 -21.96 -11.23
CA TYR A 30 3.14 -22.46 -12.61
C TYR A 30 2.79 -21.35 -13.59
N VAL A 31 1.92 -20.41 -13.21
CA VAL A 31 1.58 -19.25 -14.04
C VAL A 31 2.77 -18.28 -14.14
N ASP A 32 3.57 -18.14 -13.08
CA ASP A 32 4.77 -17.33 -13.06
C ASP A 32 5.76 -17.79 -14.14
N GLN A 33 5.91 -19.10 -14.31
CA GLN A 33 6.71 -19.64 -15.40
C GLN A 33 6.16 -19.28 -16.79
N GLN A 34 4.84 -19.28 -16.97
CA GLN A 34 4.24 -18.85 -18.24
C GLN A 34 4.49 -17.37 -18.51
N LEU A 35 4.36 -16.50 -17.50
CA LEU A 35 4.51 -15.05 -17.69
C LEU A 35 5.98 -14.59 -17.78
N ARG A 36 6.96 -15.42 -17.42
CA ARG A 36 8.39 -15.09 -17.60
C ARG A 36 8.77 -14.82 -19.06
N LEU A 37 8.01 -15.38 -20.01
CA LEU A 37 8.18 -15.08 -21.44
C LEU A 37 7.78 -13.65 -21.81
N ILE A 38 6.97 -13.00 -20.97
CA ILE A 38 6.51 -11.64 -21.19
C ILE A 38 7.56 -10.71 -20.57
N PRO A 39 8.18 -9.81 -21.35
CA PRO A 39 9.17 -8.89 -20.82
C PRO A 39 8.58 -8.08 -19.67
N ALA A 40 9.22 -8.13 -18.49
CA ALA A 40 8.80 -7.39 -17.30
C ALA A 40 8.72 -5.86 -17.52
N LYS A 41 9.29 -5.35 -18.61
CA LYS A 41 9.43 -3.93 -18.92
C LYS A 41 8.50 -3.40 -20.00
N SER A 42 7.55 -4.17 -20.56
CA SER A 42 6.62 -3.64 -21.58
C SER A 42 5.70 -2.57 -20.95
N PRO A 43 5.99 -1.25 -21.08
CA PRO A 43 5.44 -0.19 -20.22
C PRO A 43 3.95 0.10 -20.46
N GLY A 44 3.33 -0.58 -21.43
CA GLY A 44 1.93 -0.43 -21.80
C GLY A 44 1.06 -1.64 -21.50
N CYS A 45 1.61 -2.78 -21.05
CA CYS A 45 0.82 -3.98 -20.77
C CYS A 45 0.15 -3.89 -19.39
N GLY A 46 -0.55 -2.79 -19.12
CA GLY A 46 -1.21 -2.49 -17.85
C GLY A 46 -2.43 -3.36 -17.52
N ARG A 47 -2.60 -4.47 -18.25
CA ARG A 47 -3.45 -5.61 -17.95
C ARG A 47 -3.02 -6.76 -18.84
N SER A 48 -2.68 -7.89 -18.25
CA SER A 48 -2.82 -9.17 -18.94
C SER A 48 -4.32 -9.38 -19.17
N PRO A 49 -4.86 -9.34 -20.40
CA PRO A 49 -6.29 -9.46 -20.66
C PRO A 49 -6.70 -10.93 -20.52
N TRP A 50 -6.68 -11.43 -19.29
CA TRP A 50 -7.16 -12.77 -19.00
C TRP A 50 -8.63 -12.87 -19.37
N LEU A 51 -8.94 -13.72 -20.34
CA LEU A 51 -10.29 -14.11 -20.72
C LEU A 51 -10.70 -15.28 -19.84
N PHE A 52 -11.67 -15.04 -18.95
CA PHE A 52 -12.23 -16.07 -18.08
C PHE A 52 -13.53 -16.62 -18.67
N ILE A 53 -13.57 -17.92 -18.94
CA ILE A 53 -14.75 -18.64 -19.45
C ILE A 53 -15.21 -19.63 -18.37
N ASP A 54 -16.36 -19.34 -17.75
CA ASP A 54 -17.00 -20.22 -16.77
C ASP A 54 -17.95 -21.20 -17.45
N LEU A 55 -17.67 -22.50 -17.35
CA LEU A 55 -18.49 -23.57 -17.92
C LEU A 55 -19.26 -24.35 -16.86
N ARG A 56 -19.26 -23.91 -15.58
CA ARG A 56 -20.00 -24.59 -14.49
C ARG A 56 -21.50 -24.67 -14.76
N GLN A 57 -22.07 -23.67 -15.43
CA GLN A 57 -23.49 -23.61 -15.79
C GLN A 57 -23.77 -24.09 -17.23
N ALA A 58 -22.74 -24.52 -17.96
CA ALA A 58 -22.89 -25.00 -19.33
C ALA A 58 -23.39 -26.46 -19.35
N THR A 59 -24.11 -26.84 -20.40
CA THR A 59 -24.51 -28.23 -20.63
C THR A 59 -23.29 -29.11 -20.87
N ASN A 60 -23.37 -30.41 -20.53
CA ASN A 60 -22.24 -31.34 -20.73
C ASN A 60 -21.79 -31.40 -22.20
N GLN A 61 -22.75 -31.39 -23.13
CA GLN A 61 -22.49 -31.33 -24.57
C GLN A 61 -21.61 -30.13 -24.95
N ARG A 62 -21.95 -28.94 -24.45
CA ARG A 62 -21.17 -27.73 -24.69
C ARG A 62 -19.78 -27.81 -24.08
N ARG A 63 -19.63 -28.45 -22.91
CA ARG A 63 -18.31 -28.68 -22.28
C ARG A 63 -17.46 -29.64 -23.13
N LEU A 64 -18.05 -30.69 -23.71
CA LEU A 64 -17.37 -31.60 -24.65
C LEU A 64 -16.96 -30.91 -25.95
N GLU A 65 -17.78 -30.01 -26.48
CA GLU A 65 -17.43 -29.18 -27.64
C GLU A 65 -16.22 -28.28 -27.34
N HIS A 66 -16.23 -27.59 -26.18
CA HIS A 66 -15.10 -26.79 -25.72
C HIS A 66 -13.85 -27.64 -25.49
N LYS A 67 -13.99 -28.85 -24.96
CA LYS A 67 -12.88 -29.79 -24.83
C LYS A 67 -12.27 -30.13 -26.19
N ALA A 68 -13.10 -30.49 -27.17
CA ALA A 68 -12.61 -30.83 -28.51
C ALA A 68 -11.84 -29.66 -29.14
N GLU A 69 -12.35 -28.44 -29.00
CA GLU A 69 -11.67 -27.24 -29.50
C GLU A 69 -10.37 -26.94 -28.74
N LEU A 70 -10.36 -27.06 -27.41
CA LEU A 70 -9.16 -26.88 -26.59
C LEU A 70 -8.05 -27.86 -26.99
N LEU A 71 -8.38 -29.14 -27.13
CA LEU A 71 -7.39 -30.17 -27.48
C LEU A 71 -6.90 -30.06 -28.93
N LYS A 72 -7.73 -29.48 -29.81
CA LYS A 72 -7.35 -29.17 -31.18
C LYS A 72 -6.43 -27.95 -31.26
N GLN A 73 -6.74 -26.89 -30.51
CA GLN A 73 -5.96 -25.65 -30.49
C GLN A 73 -4.66 -25.79 -29.69
N PHE A 74 -4.67 -26.56 -28.60
CA PHE A 74 -3.58 -26.71 -27.64
C PHE A 74 -3.18 -28.18 -27.47
N PRO A 75 -2.65 -28.83 -28.52
CA PRO A 75 -2.44 -30.28 -28.51
C PRO A 75 -1.40 -30.72 -27.47
N ALA A 76 -0.52 -29.82 -27.00
CA ALA A 76 0.41 -30.15 -25.91
C ALA A 76 -0.27 -30.37 -24.55
N MET A 77 -1.51 -29.93 -24.32
CA MET A 77 -2.27 -30.25 -23.09
C MET A 77 -2.45 -31.76 -22.90
N LEU A 78 -2.39 -32.53 -23.99
CA LEU A 78 -2.29 -33.98 -23.97
C LEU A 78 -0.87 -34.41 -23.57
N ALA A 79 -0.49 -34.15 -22.32
CA ALA A 79 0.81 -34.46 -21.76
C ALA A 79 0.80 -35.76 -20.96
N GLY A 80 1.83 -36.60 -21.12
CA GLY A 80 2.06 -37.73 -20.20
C GLY A 80 0.95 -38.76 -20.17
N ARG A 81 0.89 -39.55 -19.10
CA ARG A 81 -0.21 -40.52 -18.92
C ARG A 81 -1.57 -39.84 -18.77
N HIS A 82 -1.57 -38.55 -18.43
CA HIS A 82 -2.79 -37.76 -18.33
C HIS A 82 -3.49 -37.55 -19.67
N TRP A 83 -2.81 -37.71 -20.82
CA TRP A 83 -3.49 -37.63 -22.11
C TRP A 83 -4.57 -38.69 -22.25
N GLU A 84 -4.30 -39.94 -21.86
CA GLU A 84 -5.28 -41.04 -21.95
C GLU A 84 -6.52 -40.73 -21.13
N GLN A 85 -6.32 -40.13 -19.96
CA GLN A 85 -7.40 -39.74 -19.06
C GLN A 85 -8.17 -38.53 -19.61
N LEU A 86 -7.48 -37.46 -20.00
CA LEU A 86 -8.12 -36.27 -20.56
C LEU A 86 -8.80 -36.55 -21.90
N SER A 87 -8.38 -37.55 -22.68
CA SER A 87 -9.07 -37.95 -23.91
C SER A 87 -10.40 -38.68 -23.65
N GLN A 88 -10.60 -39.28 -22.48
CA GLN A 88 -11.87 -39.95 -22.12
C GLN A 88 -12.99 -38.94 -21.90
N GLU A 89 -14.22 -39.26 -22.32
CA GLU A 89 -15.39 -38.38 -22.19
C GLU A 89 -15.68 -37.93 -20.74
N GLY A 90 -15.29 -38.74 -19.75
CA GLY A 90 -15.52 -38.44 -18.33
C GLY A 90 -14.76 -37.23 -17.77
N TRP A 91 -13.80 -36.67 -18.50
CA TRP A 91 -13.12 -35.42 -18.13
C TRP A 91 -13.61 -34.26 -18.99
N VAL A 92 -14.17 -33.22 -18.37
CA VAL A 92 -14.73 -32.06 -19.05
C VAL A 92 -14.23 -30.74 -18.45
N PRO A 93 -13.99 -29.69 -19.27
CA PRO A 93 -13.48 -28.41 -18.80
C PRO A 93 -14.54 -27.70 -17.96
N LEU A 94 -14.17 -27.24 -16.77
CA LEU A 94 -15.03 -26.52 -15.82
C LEU A 94 -14.84 -25.01 -15.96
N CYS A 95 -13.59 -24.55 -16.05
CA CYS A 95 -13.23 -23.16 -16.26
C CYS A 95 -12.01 -23.09 -17.18
N ILE A 96 -11.97 -22.06 -18.03
CA ILE A 96 -10.87 -21.81 -18.96
C ILE A 96 -10.40 -20.37 -18.76
N VAL A 97 -9.10 -20.17 -18.55
CA VAL A 97 -8.48 -18.85 -18.42
C VAL A 97 -7.45 -18.70 -19.53
N ARG A 98 -7.68 -17.78 -20.46
CA ARG A 98 -6.84 -17.59 -21.66
C ARG A 98 -6.20 -16.22 -21.67
N MET A 99 -5.03 -16.11 -22.25
CA MET A 99 -4.42 -14.82 -22.58
C MET A 99 -3.67 -14.93 -23.90
N SER A 100 -3.75 -13.89 -24.71
CA SER A 100 -3.00 -13.76 -25.96
C SER A 100 -2.19 -12.48 -25.91
N VAL A 101 -0.88 -12.57 -26.05
CA VAL A 101 0.01 -11.41 -26.13
C VAL A 101 0.52 -11.28 -27.57
N PRO A 102 0.17 -10.19 -28.27
CA PRO A 102 0.61 -9.96 -29.64
C PRO A 102 2.14 -10.00 -29.75
N ARG A 103 2.66 -10.59 -30.81
CA ARG A 103 4.10 -10.68 -31.08
C ARG A 103 4.83 -9.35 -30.97
N ARG A 104 4.18 -8.26 -31.42
CA ARG A 104 4.74 -6.88 -31.36
C ARG A 104 5.08 -6.43 -29.93
N ASP A 105 4.43 -7.00 -28.92
CA ASP A 105 4.63 -6.67 -27.50
C ASP A 105 5.68 -7.58 -26.83
N LEU A 106 6.17 -8.60 -27.56
CA LEU A 106 7.16 -9.60 -27.11
C LEU A 106 8.58 -9.31 -27.63
N ALA A 107 8.94 -8.04 -27.84
CA ALA A 107 10.10 -7.57 -28.61
C ALA A 107 11.49 -8.18 -28.27
N ALA A 108 11.62 -8.90 -27.14
CA ALA A 108 12.85 -9.59 -26.73
C ALA A 108 12.88 -11.10 -27.05
N THR A 109 11.77 -11.69 -27.50
CA THR A 109 11.68 -13.14 -27.76
C THR A 109 11.92 -13.44 -29.24
N SER A 110 12.54 -14.59 -29.54
CA SER A 110 12.73 -15.09 -30.91
C SER A 110 11.44 -15.66 -31.54
N ALA A 111 10.30 -15.52 -30.87
CA ALA A 111 9.03 -16.10 -31.27
C ALA A 111 8.50 -15.47 -32.57
N SER A 112 8.01 -16.32 -33.47
CA SER A 112 7.40 -15.91 -34.74
C SER A 112 5.89 -15.63 -34.63
N GLU A 113 5.27 -16.07 -33.55
CA GLU A 113 3.82 -16.08 -33.33
C GLU A 113 3.45 -15.29 -32.07
N ASP A 114 2.16 -15.01 -31.90
CA ASP A 114 1.61 -14.46 -30.66
C ASP A 114 1.81 -15.46 -29.52
N LEU A 115 2.06 -14.97 -28.30
CA LEU A 115 2.14 -15.82 -27.12
C LEU A 115 0.72 -16.14 -26.64
N GLU A 116 0.35 -17.41 -26.71
CA GLU A 116 -0.91 -17.93 -26.19
C GLU A 116 -0.67 -18.68 -24.88
N LEU A 117 -1.38 -18.25 -23.84
CA LEU A 117 -1.49 -18.95 -22.56
C LEU A 117 -2.91 -19.47 -22.39
N CYS A 118 -3.03 -20.71 -21.93
CA CYS A 118 -4.34 -21.32 -21.68
C CYS A 118 -4.29 -22.22 -20.44
N ASN A 119 -5.09 -21.88 -19.43
CA ASN A 119 -5.17 -22.59 -18.17
C ASN A 119 -6.57 -23.16 -18.02
N VAL A 120 -6.69 -24.46 -17.73
CA VAL A 120 -7.96 -25.20 -17.75
C VAL A 120 -8.13 -25.96 -16.45
N ILE A 121 -9.25 -25.75 -15.77
CA ILE A 121 -9.72 -26.64 -14.70
C ILE A 121 -10.57 -27.72 -15.33
N TRP A 122 -10.19 -28.98 -15.14
CA TRP A 122 -10.93 -30.15 -15.57
C TRP A 122 -11.74 -30.72 -14.41
N GLN A 123 -12.90 -31.27 -14.72
CA GLN A 123 -13.72 -32.02 -13.77
C GLN A 123 -13.92 -33.43 -14.32
N CYS A 124 -13.64 -34.42 -13.49
CA CYS A 124 -13.99 -35.80 -13.76
C CYS A 124 -15.41 -36.09 -13.26
N GLU A 125 -16.19 -36.90 -13.98
CA GLU A 125 -17.48 -37.41 -13.51
C GLU A 125 -17.40 -38.10 -12.15
N ALA A 126 -16.25 -38.75 -11.85
CA ALA A 126 -15.99 -39.38 -10.56
C ALA A 126 -15.73 -38.39 -9.40
N GLY A 127 -15.74 -37.08 -9.66
CA GLY A 127 -15.52 -36.02 -8.68
C GLY A 127 -14.16 -35.30 -8.71
N PRO A 128 -12.99 -35.93 -8.97
CA PRO A 128 -11.72 -35.23 -8.84
C PRO A 128 -11.56 -34.12 -9.89
N LEU A 129 -10.79 -33.12 -9.52
CA LEU A 129 -10.41 -32.02 -10.41
C LEU A 129 -9.04 -32.27 -11.03
N GLY A 130 -8.84 -31.62 -12.17
CA GLY A 130 -7.58 -31.55 -12.89
C GLY A 130 -7.25 -30.11 -13.23
N LEU A 131 -5.99 -29.82 -13.47
CA LEU A 131 -5.52 -28.48 -13.80
C LEU A 131 -4.44 -28.58 -14.87
N SER A 132 -4.66 -27.95 -16.02
CA SER A 132 -3.68 -27.85 -17.10
C SER A 132 -3.24 -26.41 -17.29
N PHE A 133 -1.95 -26.20 -17.52
CA PHE A 133 -1.33 -24.93 -17.89
C PHE A 133 -0.65 -25.12 -19.22
N TYR A 134 -0.95 -24.28 -20.20
CA TYR A 134 -0.36 -24.32 -21.54
C TYR A 134 0.28 -22.97 -21.89
N SER A 135 1.41 -23.02 -22.57
CA SER A 135 2.09 -21.87 -23.18
C SER A 135 2.72 -22.32 -24.50
N ASN A 136 2.54 -21.57 -25.58
CA ASN A 136 3.43 -21.73 -26.75
C ASN A 136 4.73 -20.92 -26.54
N ASN A 137 5.65 -21.00 -27.51
CA ASN A 137 6.89 -20.21 -27.56
C ASN A 137 7.88 -20.43 -26.40
N GLN A 138 7.83 -21.57 -25.71
CA GLN A 138 8.78 -21.90 -24.66
C GLN A 138 10.03 -22.59 -25.25
N ASN A 139 11.20 -22.15 -24.81
CA ASN A 139 12.44 -22.86 -25.12
C ASN A 139 12.54 -24.11 -24.23
N THR A 140 12.67 -25.28 -24.86
CA THR A 140 12.78 -26.56 -24.14
C THR A 140 13.92 -26.56 -23.13
N GLN A 141 15.08 -25.95 -23.44
CA GLN A 141 16.19 -25.90 -22.51
C GLN A 141 15.88 -25.03 -21.28
N ASP A 142 15.19 -23.90 -21.48
CA ASP A 142 14.81 -22.99 -20.38
C ASP A 142 13.74 -23.64 -19.49
N VAL A 143 12.80 -24.38 -20.09
CA VAL A 143 11.85 -25.22 -19.35
C VAL A 143 12.60 -26.27 -18.55
N MET A 144 13.52 -27.00 -19.16
CA MET A 144 14.29 -28.04 -18.46
C MET A 144 15.16 -27.47 -17.35
N ASN A 145 15.72 -26.27 -17.52
CA ASN A 145 16.41 -25.54 -16.48
C ASN A 145 15.45 -25.15 -15.36
N TYR A 146 14.27 -24.61 -15.66
CA TYR A 146 13.24 -24.32 -14.65
C TYR A 146 12.84 -25.57 -13.86
N LEU A 147 12.69 -26.72 -14.53
CA LEU A 147 12.39 -27.98 -13.88
C LEU A 147 13.58 -28.50 -13.05
N ALA A 148 14.82 -28.25 -13.46
CA ALA A 148 16.02 -28.76 -12.79
C ALA A 148 16.54 -27.84 -11.67
N CYS A 149 16.27 -26.54 -11.74
CA CYS A 149 16.86 -25.55 -10.87
C CYS A 149 16.17 -25.51 -9.49
N ASN A 150 16.95 -25.74 -8.44
CA ASN A 150 16.76 -25.08 -7.15
C ASN A 150 17.23 -23.62 -7.32
N THR A 151 16.46 -22.74 -7.97
CA THR A 151 16.94 -21.39 -8.31
C THR A 151 17.27 -20.57 -7.07
N SER A 152 18.56 -20.43 -6.74
CA SER A 152 19.08 -19.47 -5.76
C SER A 152 19.33 -18.08 -6.36
N GLU A 153 19.39 -17.96 -7.68
CA GLU A 153 19.56 -16.69 -8.40
C GLU A 153 18.18 -16.15 -8.84
N VAL A 154 17.37 -15.70 -7.88
CA VAL A 154 16.14 -14.96 -8.19
C VAL A 154 16.44 -13.47 -8.11
N SER A 155 16.12 -12.74 -9.17
CA SER A 155 16.15 -11.27 -9.21
C SER A 155 15.39 -10.69 -8.01
N ASN A 156 15.96 -9.70 -7.33
CA ASN A 156 15.37 -9.02 -6.17
C ASN A 156 14.05 -8.27 -6.46
N ASP A 157 13.61 -8.20 -7.72
CA ASP A 157 12.50 -7.35 -8.17
C ASP A 157 11.11 -8.03 -8.10
N ALA A 158 11.02 -9.29 -7.67
CA ALA A 158 9.77 -10.03 -7.55
C ALA A 158 9.68 -10.79 -6.22
N PRO A 159 8.47 -10.97 -5.65
CA PRO A 159 8.29 -11.83 -4.48
C PRO A 159 8.84 -13.22 -4.81
N LYS A 160 9.55 -13.82 -3.85
CA LYS A 160 10.22 -15.11 -4.04
C LYS A 160 9.18 -16.17 -4.43
N VAL A 161 9.18 -16.54 -5.70
CA VAL A 161 8.24 -17.52 -6.25
C VAL A 161 8.55 -18.87 -5.63
N VAL A 162 7.51 -19.58 -5.21
CA VAL A 162 7.61 -20.97 -4.73
C VAL A 162 8.26 -21.82 -5.81
N ASP A 163 9.26 -22.62 -5.45
CA ASP A 163 9.93 -23.53 -6.37
C ASP A 163 8.93 -24.50 -7.02
N PHE A 164 9.09 -24.77 -8.32
CA PHE A 164 8.28 -25.71 -9.08
C PHE A 164 8.17 -27.08 -8.39
N GLY A 165 9.29 -27.61 -7.89
CA GLY A 165 9.32 -28.91 -7.22
C GLY A 165 8.48 -28.91 -5.94
N VAL A 166 8.55 -27.83 -5.16
CA VAL A 166 7.78 -27.65 -3.92
C VAL A 166 6.29 -27.50 -4.22
N ALA A 167 5.92 -26.66 -5.19
CA ALA A 167 4.54 -26.49 -5.64
C ALA A 167 3.94 -27.79 -6.16
N SER A 168 4.68 -28.53 -6.99
CA SER A 168 4.26 -29.83 -7.54
C SER A 168 4.09 -30.89 -6.46
N GLN A 169 5.04 -30.99 -5.53
CA GLN A 169 4.94 -31.88 -4.39
C GLN A 169 3.69 -31.58 -3.56
N PHE A 170 3.44 -30.30 -3.26
CA PHE A 170 2.27 -29.89 -2.48
C PHE A 170 0.96 -30.29 -3.16
N LEU A 171 0.78 -29.99 -4.45
CA LEU A 171 -0.45 -30.32 -5.18
C LEU A 171 -0.69 -31.83 -5.27
N VAL A 172 0.37 -32.62 -5.50
CA VAL A 172 0.25 -34.09 -5.51
C VAL A 172 -0.12 -34.63 -4.12
N GLN A 173 0.53 -34.12 -3.06
CA GLN A 173 0.21 -34.52 -1.70
C GLN A 173 -1.22 -34.16 -1.32
N LEU A 174 -1.71 -32.98 -1.73
CA LEU A 174 -3.08 -32.53 -1.51
C LEU A 174 -4.07 -33.49 -2.18
N GLY A 175 -3.85 -33.84 -3.45
CA GLY A 175 -4.68 -34.82 -4.16
C GLY A 175 -4.68 -36.20 -3.48
N ARG A 176 -3.50 -36.69 -3.07
CA ARG A 176 -3.39 -37.99 -2.37
C ARG A 176 -4.05 -38.02 -1.00
N LYS A 177 -4.06 -36.91 -0.26
CA LYS A 177 -4.70 -36.81 1.06
C LYS A 177 -6.22 -36.80 0.97
N THR A 178 -6.77 -36.22 -0.09
CA THR A 178 -8.21 -35.98 -0.23
C THR A 178 -8.93 -37.06 -1.03
N TYR A 179 -8.21 -37.86 -1.82
CA TYR A 179 -8.82 -38.95 -2.58
C TYR A 179 -9.23 -40.11 -1.64
N PRO A 180 -10.52 -40.53 -1.63
CA PRO A 180 -10.99 -41.59 -0.76
C PRO A 180 -10.31 -42.93 -1.12
N ARG A 181 -9.65 -43.54 -0.13
CA ARG A 181 -9.06 -44.89 -0.26
C ARG A 181 -10.20 -45.92 -0.41
N GLY A 182 -10.67 -46.16 -1.63
CA GLY A 182 -11.69 -47.16 -1.92
C GLY A 182 -12.59 -46.90 -3.13
N ALA A 183 -12.58 -45.69 -3.70
CA ALA A 183 -13.41 -45.33 -4.85
C ALA A 183 -12.80 -45.80 -6.19
N GLY A 184 -12.79 -47.11 -6.44
CA GLY A 184 -12.50 -47.70 -7.76
C GLY A 184 -11.04 -47.59 -8.24
N LYS A 185 -10.69 -48.43 -9.23
CA LYS A 185 -9.33 -48.58 -9.78
C LYS A 185 -8.88 -47.48 -10.75
N LEU A 186 -9.72 -46.49 -11.06
CA LEU A 186 -9.57 -45.70 -12.29
C LEU A 186 -8.59 -44.52 -12.23
N LEU A 187 -8.23 -44.00 -11.04
CA LEU A 187 -7.22 -42.96 -10.90
C LEU A 187 -6.19 -43.38 -9.84
N GLU A 188 -5.14 -44.08 -10.29
CA GLU A 188 -4.22 -44.78 -9.39
C GLU A 188 -3.42 -43.88 -8.45
N ARG A 189 -3.26 -42.57 -8.70
CA ARG A 189 -2.76 -41.55 -7.75
C ARG A 189 -2.90 -40.17 -8.37
N ALA A 190 -2.95 -39.12 -7.53
CA ALA A 190 -2.64 -37.77 -8.02
C ALA A 190 -1.21 -37.73 -8.55
N GLU A 191 -1.03 -37.12 -9.72
CA GLU A 191 0.23 -37.06 -10.47
C GLU A 191 0.35 -35.69 -11.18
N VAL A 192 1.58 -35.33 -11.55
CA VAL A 192 1.89 -34.13 -12.36
C VAL A 192 2.58 -34.61 -13.63
N SER A 193 2.02 -34.32 -14.79
CA SER A 193 2.62 -34.57 -16.10
C SER A 193 3.05 -33.27 -16.73
N ILE A 194 4.15 -33.30 -17.47
CA ILE A 194 4.70 -32.14 -18.17
C ILE A 194 4.94 -32.55 -19.61
N ARG A 195 4.78 -31.60 -20.54
CA ARG A 195 5.18 -31.76 -21.93
C ARG A 195 5.91 -30.51 -22.42
N THR A 196 7.01 -30.69 -23.12
CA THR A 196 7.72 -29.64 -23.85
C THR A 196 8.03 -30.18 -25.25
N GLY A 197 7.24 -29.76 -26.23
CA GLY A 197 7.23 -30.33 -27.57
C GLY A 197 7.00 -31.84 -27.57
N LEU A 198 8.05 -32.59 -27.90
CA LEU A 198 8.07 -34.05 -27.96
C LEU A 198 8.61 -34.71 -26.67
N GLN A 199 9.06 -33.93 -25.70
CA GLN A 199 9.50 -34.45 -24.40
C GLN A 199 8.34 -34.46 -23.43
N VAL A 200 8.19 -35.56 -22.70
CA VAL A 200 7.09 -35.78 -21.77
C VAL A 200 7.61 -36.28 -20.44
N GLY A 201 7.32 -35.55 -19.38
CA GLY A 201 7.68 -35.85 -18.01
C GLY A 201 6.49 -36.35 -17.19
N ASN A 202 6.73 -37.28 -16.25
CA ASN A 202 5.78 -37.55 -15.17
C ASN A 202 6.49 -37.48 -13.80
N CYS A 203 5.92 -36.71 -12.89
CA CYS A 203 6.36 -36.59 -11.51
C CYS A 203 5.86 -37.77 -10.70
N LYS A 204 6.77 -38.48 -10.06
CA LYS A 204 6.43 -39.55 -9.12
C LYS A 204 7.32 -39.46 -7.89
N ARG A 205 6.84 -40.04 -6.79
CA ARG A 205 7.66 -40.19 -5.59
C ARG A 205 8.77 -41.19 -5.91
N SER A 206 10.01 -40.83 -5.63
CA SER A 206 11.12 -41.75 -5.87
C SER A 206 10.95 -42.99 -4.98
N THR A 207 11.29 -44.17 -5.51
CA THR A 207 11.23 -45.44 -4.74
C THR A 207 12.52 -45.66 -3.95
N SER A 208 13.62 -45.06 -4.38
CA SER A 208 14.96 -45.22 -3.80
C SER A 208 15.36 -44.07 -2.87
N ALA A 209 14.74 -42.90 -3.01
CA ALA A 209 15.02 -41.72 -2.18
C ALA A 209 13.72 -41.17 -1.55
N SER A 210 13.85 -40.47 -0.41
CA SER A 210 12.71 -39.80 0.26
C SER A 210 12.11 -38.63 -0.55
N GLY A 211 12.66 -38.31 -1.73
CA GLY A 211 12.25 -37.18 -2.58
C GLY A 211 11.32 -37.54 -3.75
N TRP A 212 11.24 -36.61 -4.68
CA TRP A 212 10.44 -36.70 -5.91
C TRP A 212 11.36 -36.79 -7.12
N GLU A 213 10.95 -37.58 -8.12
CA GLU A 213 11.66 -37.69 -9.39
C GLU A 213 10.71 -37.40 -10.56
N MET A 214 11.19 -36.59 -11.48
CA MET A 214 10.54 -36.32 -12.75
C MET A 214 11.25 -37.15 -13.82
N LYS A 215 10.56 -38.18 -14.32
CA LYS A 215 11.09 -39.01 -15.41
C LYS A 215 10.66 -38.40 -16.73
N ILE A 216 11.60 -37.87 -17.51
CA ILE A 216 11.36 -37.25 -18.80
C ILE A 216 11.76 -38.20 -19.91
N THR A 217 10.80 -38.46 -20.79
CA THR A 217 10.93 -39.31 -21.96
C THR A 217 10.89 -38.43 -23.20
N ASP A 218 11.93 -38.53 -24.03
CA ASP A 218 12.00 -37.82 -25.31
C ASP A 218 11.42 -38.66 -26.46
N TYR A 219 10.36 -38.15 -27.11
CA TYR A 219 9.73 -38.78 -28.27
C TYR A 219 10.19 -38.21 -29.63
N THR A 220 11.28 -37.45 -29.64
CA THR A 220 11.91 -36.97 -30.88
C THR A 220 12.24 -38.15 -31.80
N PRO A 221 11.93 -38.07 -33.12
CA PRO A 221 12.31 -39.11 -34.07
C PRO A 221 13.82 -39.28 -34.06
N MET A 222 14.25 -40.54 -34.09
CA MET A 222 15.65 -40.89 -34.06
C MET A 222 15.83 -42.13 -34.90
N THR A 223 16.89 -42.18 -35.71
CA THR A 223 17.24 -43.39 -36.46
C THR A 223 17.81 -44.45 -35.51
N PHE A 224 17.93 -45.69 -35.98
CA PHE A 224 18.53 -46.74 -35.15
C PHE A 224 20.01 -46.43 -34.86
N GLU A 225 20.72 -45.86 -35.82
CA GLU A 225 22.13 -45.46 -35.71
C GLU A 225 22.30 -44.38 -34.63
N GLU A 226 21.47 -43.34 -34.65
CA GLU A 226 21.47 -42.28 -33.63
C GLU A 226 21.14 -42.85 -32.24
N TYR A 227 20.23 -43.83 -32.15
CA TYR A 227 19.92 -44.53 -30.91
C TYR A 227 21.07 -45.41 -30.39
N MET A 228 21.86 -45.98 -31.30
CA MET A 228 23.05 -46.75 -30.94
C MET A 228 24.18 -45.84 -30.44
N GLU A 229 24.46 -44.74 -31.13
CA GLU A 229 25.47 -43.76 -30.73
C GLU A 229 25.16 -43.18 -29.34
N ALA A 230 23.90 -42.82 -29.13
CA ALA A 230 23.31 -42.44 -27.86
C ALA A 230 23.57 -43.40 -26.68
N GLU A 231 23.27 -44.69 -26.86
CA GLU A 231 23.49 -45.69 -25.80
C GLU A 231 24.98 -45.96 -25.58
N CYS A 232 25.80 -45.89 -26.64
CA CYS A 232 27.26 -45.99 -26.54
C CYS A 232 27.85 -44.84 -25.70
N GLU A 233 27.45 -43.59 -25.94
CA GLU A 233 27.85 -42.44 -25.13
C GLU A 233 27.41 -42.61 -23.66
N ARG A 234 26.17 -43.07 -23.45
CA ARG A 234 25.65 -43.33 -22.12
C ARG A 234 26.46 -44.41 -21.41
N TRP A 235 26.81 -45.50 -22.07
CA TRP A 235 27.66 -46.55 -21.49
C TRP A 235 29.08 -46.05 -21.23
N ALA A 236 29.63 -45.20 -22.09
CA ALA A 236 30.91 -44.55 -21.85
C ALA A 236 30.89 -43.66 -20.60
N SER A 237 29.75 -43.02 -20.30
CA SER A 237 29.58 -42.18 -19.10
C SER A 237 29.44 -42.95 -17.78
N LEU A 238 29.13 -44.25 -17.82
CA LEU A 238 29.00 -45.09 -16.62
C LEU A 238 30.39 -45.46 -16.06
N PRO A 239 30.54 -45.57 -14.71
CA PRO A 239 31.73 -46.12 -14.08
C PRO A 239 32.13 -47.45 -14.71
N ILE A 240 33.44 -47.69 -14.89
CA ILE A 240 33.97 -48.89 -15.59
C ILE A 240 33.38 -50.19 -15.01
N SER A 241 33.14 -50.26 -13.69
CA SER A 241 32.54 -51.40 -13.00
C SER A 241 31.07 -51.67 -13.35
N SER A 242 30.38 -50.72 -13.97
CA SER A 242 28.97 -50.77 -14.36
C SER A 242 28.75 -50.77 -15.88
N ARG A 243 29.83 -50.79 -16.67
CA ARG A 243 29.74 -50.90 -18.13
C ARG A 243 29.33 -52.33 -18.51
N PRO A 244 28.27 -52.50 -19.32
CA PRO A 244 27.92 -53.83 -19.83
C PRO A 244 29.06 -54.36 -20.72
N VAL A 245 29.38 -55.65 -20.60
CA VAL A 245 30.34 -56.33 -21.49
C VAL A 245 29.73 -56.37 -22.90
N PRO A 246 30.44 -55.93 -23.94
CA PRO A 246 29.92 -55.95 -25.31
C PRO A 246 29.77 -57.40 -25.79
N LEU A 247 28.55 -57.92 -25.73
CA LEU A 247 28.18 -59.21 -26.31
C LEU A 247 27.49 -58.98 -27.67
N PRO A 248 27.72 -59.81 -28.69
CA PRO A 248 27.04 -59.75 -29.98
C PRO A 248 25.49 -59.84 -29.89
N GLU A 249 24.96 -60.44 -28.80
CA GLU A 249 23.52 -60.49 -28.50
C GLU A 249 22.92 -59.12 -28.10
N SER A 250 23.75 -58.11 -27.85
CA SER A 250 23.30 -56.78 -27.44
C SER A 250 22.61 -55.99 -28.54
N GLU A 251 22.98 -56.19 -29.82
CA GLU A 251 22.41 -55.43 -30.94
C GLU A 251 20.95 -55.79 -31.22
N GLN A 252 20.60 -57.09 -31.18
CA GLN A 252 19.18 -57.52 -31.33
C GLN A 252 18.31 -57.02 -30.18
N VAL A 253 18.84 -57.03 -28.95
CA VAL A 253 18.13 -56.49 -27.77
C VAL A 253 17.97 -54.98 -27.89
N LEU A 254 19.01 -54.26 -28.33
CA LEU A 254 18.94 -52.82 -28.58
C LEU A 254 17.99 -52.47 -29.73
N HIS A 255 17.96 -53.26 -30.80
CA HIS A 255 17.03 -53.10 -31.91
C HIS A 255 15.58 -53.38 -31.49
N SER A 256 15.33 -54.44 -30.70
CA SER A 256 14.01 -54.72 -30.13
C SER A 256 13.54 -53.59 -29.20
N ARG A 257 14.45 -53.04 -28.37
CA ARG A 257 14.19 -51.85 -27.55
C ARG A 257 13.90 -50.64 -28.41
N PHE A 258 14.68 -50.38 -29.45
CA PHE A 258 14.46 -49.30 -30.40
C PHE A 258 13.09 -49.41 -31.06
N MET A 259 12.71 -50.58 -31.58
CA MET A 259 11.39 -50.78 -32.20
C MET A 259 10.25 -50.61 -31.19
N THR A 260 10.42 -51.08 -29.96
CA THR A 260 9.46 -50.84 -28.87
C THR A 260 9.34 -49.34 -28.57
N HIS A 261 10.46 -48.61 -28.56
CA HIS A 261 10.48 -47.17 -28.37
C HIS A 261 9.90 -46.41 -29.55
N GLU A 262 10.14 -46.85 -30.79
CA GLU A 262 9.58 -46.23 -31.99
C GLU A 262 8.07 -46.48 -32.07
N HIS A 263 7.59 -47.65 -31.66
CA HIS A 263 6.16 -47.91 -31.48
C HIS A 263 5.55 -46.98 -30.42
N LEU A 264 6.22 -46.75 -29.29
CA LEU A 264 5.79 -45.79 -28.27
C LEU A 264 5.83 -44.35 -28.78
N ARG A 265 6.84 -43.96 -29.57
CA ARG A 265 6.94 -42.64 -30.21
C ARG A 265 5.80 -42.43 -31.19
N ILE A 266 5.53 -43.42 -32.05
CA ILE A 266 4.45 -43.40 -33.03
C ILE A 266 3.10 -43.32 -32.32
N ALA A 267 2.87 -44.13 -31.28
CA ALA A 267 1.63 -44.10 -30.51
C ALA A 267 1.41 -42.72 -29.86
N ASN A 268 2.43 -42.14 -29.22
CA ASN A 268 2.35 -40.81 -28.61
C ASN A 268 2.33 -39.65 -29.63
N ARG A 269 2.74 -39.88 -30.88
CA ARG A 269 2.58 -38.94 -32.01
C ARG A 269 1.20 -39.00 -32.65
N LEU A 270 0.54 -40.17 -32.63
CA LEU A 270 -0.67 -40.46 -33.41
C LEU A 270 -1.96 -40.46 -32.59
N ALA A 271 -1.92 -40.31 -31.27
CA ALA A 271 -3.10 -40.41 -30.42
C ALA A 271 -3.96 -39.12 -30.38
N VAL A 272 -4.49 -38.74 -31.54
CA VAL A 272 -5.92 -38.41 -31.62
C VAL A 272 -6.49 -39.40 -32.63
N PRO A 273 -7.31 -40.39 -32.23
CA PRO A 273 -7.96 -41.28 -33.18
C PRO A 273 -9.04 -40.48 -33.90
N TRP A 274 -8.74 -40.00 -35.11
CA TRP A 274 -9.74 -39.43 -35.99
C TRP A 274 -10.47 -40.55 -36.74
N LYS A 275 -11.75 -40.33 -37.02
CA LYS A 275 -12.61 -41.28 -37.73
C LYS A 275 -11.92 -41.79 -39.00
N PRO A 276 -12.00 -43.10 -39.31
CA PRO A 276 -11.37 -43.68 -40.50
C PRO A 276 -11.94 -43.01 -41.75
N GLY A 277 -11.07 -42.36 -42.54
CA GLY A 277 -11.43 -41.72 -43.82
C GLY A 277 -10.84 -40.33 -44.09
N GLN A 278 -10.35 -39.62 -43.06
CA GLN A 278 -9.64 -38.35 -43.27
C GLN A 278 -8.13 -38.58 -43.38
N ARG A 279 -7.51 -38.08 -44.46
CA ARG A 279 -6.04 -38.12 -44.61
C ARG A 279 -5.41 -37.38 -43.42
N PRO A 280 -4.42 -37.98 -42.73
CA PRO A 280 -3.85 -37.42 -41.52
C PRO A 280 -3.06 -36.15 -41.85
N ARG A 281 -3.66 -34.97 -41.62
CA ARG A 281 -2.85 -33.80 -41.28
C ARG A 281 -2.34 -34.05 -39.87
N ARG A 282 -1.13 -34.61 -39.78
CA ARG A 282 -0.41 -34.83 -38.52
C ARG A 282 -0.38 -33.50 -37.77
N THR A 283 -1.18 -33.32 -36.73
CA THR A 283 -1.00 -32.24 -35.77
C THR A 283 0.23 -32.60 -34.95
N ILE A 284 1.39 -32.33 -35.53
CA ILE A 284 2.67 -32.41 -34.83
C ILE A 284 2.59 -31.36 -33.73
N VAL A 285 2.66 -31.78 -32.47
CA VAL A 285 2.78 -30.84 -31.35
C VAL A 285 4.00 -29.96 -31.63
N PRO A 286 3.84 -28.64 -31.77
CA PRO A 286 4.95 -27.73 -32.00
C PRO A 286 6.06 -27.92 -30.97
N THR A 287 7.31 -27.83 -31.38
CA THR A 287 8.47 -28.08 -30.50
C THR A 287 8.61 -27.04 -29.39
N ASN A 288 7.97 -25.88 -29.56
CA ASN A 288 7.92 -24.76 -28.63
C ASN A 288 6.67 -24.76 -27.73
N ASP A 289 5.78 -25.75 -27.85
CA ASP A 289 4.63 -25.88 -26.96
C ASP A 289 5.03 -26.50 -25.63
N PHE A 290 4.54 -25.91 -24.54
CA PHE A 290 4.74 -26.38 -23.18
C PHE A 290 3.41 -26.57 -22.47
N SER A 291 3.30 -27.65 -21.71
CA SER A 291 2.18 -27.81 -20.79
C SER A 291 2.55 -28.51 -19.48
N ILE A 292 1.84 -28.17 -18.42
CA ILE A 292 1.85 -28.88 -17.13
C ILE A 292 0.42 -29.30 -16.86
N THR A 293 0.19 -30.55 -16.48
CA THR A 293 -1.14 -31.07 -16.11
C THR A 293 -1.07 -31.80 -14.78
N VAL A 294 -1.91 -31.40 -13.82
CA VAL A 294 -2.06 -32.03 -12.51
C VAL A 294 -3.44 -32.67 -12.44
N LEU A 295 -3.54 -33.96 -12.15
CA LEU A 295 -4.83 -34.65 -12.00
C LEU A 295 -4.99 -35.20 -10.58
N GLY A 296 -6.25 -35.39 -10.16
CA GLY A 296 -6.58 -35.98 -8.86
C GLY A 296 -6.67 -34.97 -7.71
N LEU A 297 -6.97 -33.70 -8.01
CA LEU A 297 -7.17 -32.65 -7.03
C LEU A 297 -8.57 -32.75 -6.37
N PRO A 298 -8.75 -32.27 -5.14
CA PRO A 298 -10.03 -32.37 -4.44
C PRO A 298 -11.18 -31.62 -5.13
N ALA A 299 -12.34 -32.27 -5.21
CA ALA A 299 -13.58 -31.73 -5.78
C ALA A 299 -14.12 -30.48 -5.07
N SER A 300 -13.71 -30.27 -3.81
CA SER A 300 -14.14 -29.15 -2.98
C SER A 300 -13.47 -27.82 -3.34
N LEU A 301 -12.41 -27.85 -4.16
CA LEU A 301 -11.72 -26.63 -4.57
C LEU A 301 -12.53 -25.91 -5.66
N SER A 302 -12.73 -24.62 -5.48
CA SER A 302 -13.36 -23.74 -6.47
C SER A 302 -12.34 -23.21 -7.48
N ALA A 303 -12.83 -22.64 -8.59
CA ALA A 303 -11.96 -21.93 -9.53
C ALA A 303 -11.23 -20.75 -8.89
N HIS A 304 -11.84 -20.11 -7.89
CA HIS A 304 -11.23 -19.05 -7.12
C HIS A 304 -10.06 -19.57 -6.26
N ASP A 305 -10.19 -20.75 -5.67
CA ASP A 305 -9.11 -21.37 -4.89
C ASP A 305 -7.88 -21.69 -5.74
N PHE A 306 -8.05 -22.00 -7.04
CA PHE A 306 -6.91 -22.20 -7.93
C PHE A 306 -6.29 -20.90 -8.40
N PHE A 307 -7.10 -19.96 -8.91
CA PHE A 307 -6.57 -18.82 -9.66
C PHE A 307 -6.41 -17.53 -8.85
N SER A 308 -6.83 -17.49 -7.58
CA SER A 308 -6.67 -16.31 -6.73
C SER A 308 -5.21 -15.97 -6.38
N GLY A 309 -4.23 -16.76 -6.83
CA GLY A 309 -2.82 -16.38 -6.78
C GLY A 309 -2.47 -15.26 -7.78
N ILE A 310 -3.24 -15.14 -8.87
CA ILE A 310 -2.97 -14.16 -9.93
C ILE A 310 -4.15 -13.20 -10.08
N TYR A 311 -3.89 -11.90 -9.93
CA TYR A 311 -4.91 -10.88 -10.10
C TYR A 311 -5.45 -10.90 -11.55
N GLY A 312 -6.78 -10.88 -11.67
CA GLY A 312 -7.47 -10.88 -12.97
C GLY A 312 -7.71 -12.26 -13.58
N MET A 313 -7.11 -13.35 -13.07
CA MET A 313 -7.46 -14.71 -13.48
C MET A 313 -8.76 -15.22 -12.84
N THR A 314 -9.23 -14.55 -11.78
CA THR A 314 -10.56 -14.75 -11.20
C THR A 314 -11.49 -13.61 -11.58
N LEU A 315 -12.79 -13.88 -11.69
CA LEU A 315 -13.78 -12.84 -11.89
C LEU A 315 -13.84 -11.92 -10.68
N VAL A 316 -13.45 -10.67 -10.89
CA VAL A 316 -13.56 -9.60 -9.89
C VAL A 316 -14.77 -8.75 -10.26
N SER A 317 -15.82 -8.81 -9.44
CA SER A 317 -17.08 -8.13 -9.71
C SER A 317 -16.94 -6.61 -9.77
N HIS A 318 -16.14 -6.03 -8.86
CA HIS A 318 -15.93 -4.59 -8.76
C HIS A 318 -14.44 -4.31 -8.60
N HIS A 319 -13.89 -3.54 -9.53
CA HIS A 319 -12.51 -3.08 -9.49
C HIS A 319 -12.42 -1.65 -10.02
N TRP A 320 -11.48 -0.89 -9.46
CA TRP A 320 -11.22 0.49 -9.81
C TRP A 320 -9.73 0.68 -10.01
N LYS A 321 -9.36 1.33 -11.11
CA LYS A 321 -7.98 1.50 -11.52
C LYS A 321 -7.61 2.98 -11.48
N PHE A 322 -6.54 3.30 -10.77
CA PHE A 322 -6.04 4.65 -10.65
C PHE A 322 -4.63 4.73 -11.25
N PRO A 323 -4.41 5.58 -12.27
CA PRO A 323 -3.06 5.90 -12.70
C PRO A 323 -2.35 6.64 -11.56
N GLY A 324 -1.03 6.50 -11.48
CA GLY A 324 -0.25 7.33 -10.57
C GLY A 324 -0.24 8.80 -11.03
N PRO A 325 0.32 9.71 -10.22
CA PRO A 325 0.30 11.14 -10.50
C PRO A 325 1.02 11.55 -11.80
N LEU A 326 1.98 10.74 -12.26
CA LEU A 326 2.65 10.90 -13.56
C LEU A 326 2.31 9.70 -14.47
N SER A 327 2.43 9.86 -15.78
CA SER A 327 2.18 8.78 -16.75
C SER A 327 3.10 7.55 -16.54
N SER A 328 4.29 7.77 -15.98
CA SER A 328 5.24 6.72 -15.61
C SER A 328 5.06 6.20 -14.18
N SER A 329 4.21 6.84 -13.38
CA SER A 329 3.98 6.44 -11.99
C SER A 329 3.22 5.12 -11.91
N PRO A 330 3.49 4.32 -10.87
CA PRO A 330 2.85 3.03 -10.70
C PRO A 330 1.35 3.19 -10.47
N GLN A 331 0.61 2.18 -10.92
CA GLN A 331 -0.85 2.14 -10.84
C GLN A 331 -1.26 1.39 -9.57
N VAL A 332 -2.39 1.83 -9.00
CA VAL A 332 -3.03 1.17 -7.86
C VAL A 332 -4.42 0.76 -8.30
N HIS A 333 -4.74 -0.52 -8.14
CA HIS A 333 -6.07 -1.04 -8.41
C HIS A 333 -6.69 -1.44 -7.08
N PHE A 334 -7.89 -0.93 -6.81
CA PHE A 334 -8.71 -1.43 -5.72
C PHE A 334 -9.67 -2.47 -6.28
N TYR A 335 -9.95 -3.50 -5.51
CA TYR A 335 -10.98 -4.44 -5.85
C TYR A 335 -11.73 -4.93 -4.62
N ARG A 336 -12.98 -5.33 -4.85
CA ARG A 336 -13.80 -5.97 -3.84
C ARG A 336 -13.79 -7.48 -4.09
N PRO A 337 -13.37 -8.31 -3.12
CA PRO A 337 -13.49 -9.76 -3.24
C PRO A 337 -14.96 -10.16 -3.52
N PRO A 338 -15.19 -11.21 -4.31
CA PRO A 338 -16.54 -11.70 -4.55
C PRO A 338 -17.20 -12.13 -3.24
N LEU A 339 -18.42 -11.63 -2.98
CA LEU A 339 -19.25 -12.03 -1.86
C LEU A 339 -20.05 -13.28 -2.25
N GLU A 340 -19.38 -14.41 -2.45
CA GLU A 340 -20.09 -15.68 -2.68
C GLU A 340 -20.63 -16.23 -1.34
N PRO A 341 -21.90 -16.66 -1.27
CA PRO A 341 -22.46 -17.24 -0.05
C PRO A 341 -21.63 -18.45 0.39
N GLY A 342 -21.04 -18.38 1.59
CA GLY A 342 -20.20 -19.45 2.15
C GLY A 342 -18.69 -19.30 1.89
N CYS A 343 -18.26 -18.37 1.04
CA CYS A 343 -16.85 -18.07 0.80
C CYS A 343 -16.52 -16.65 1.29
N THR A 344 -15.98 -16.53 2.50
CA THR A 344 -15.41 -15.29 3.02
C THR A 344 -13.91 -15.28 2.80
N HIS A 345 -13.47 -15.13 1.55
CA HIS A 345 -12.05 -14.88 1.31
C HIS A 345 -11.75 -13.45 1.76
N PRO A 346 -10.76 -13.24 2.66
CA PRO A 346 -10.36 -11.90 3.03
C PRO A 346 -9.78 -11.21 1.79
N PRO A 347 -9.87 -9.87 1.71
CA PRO A 347 -9.15 -9.13 0.70
C PRO A 347 -7.66 -9.42 0.77
N ARG A 348 -7.00 -9.37 -0.38
CA ARG A 348 -5.58 -9.72 -0.53
C ARG A 348 -4.79 -8.58 -1.15
N PHE A 349 -3.50 -8.57 -0.89
CA PHE A 349 -2.55 -7.66 -1.53
C PHE A 349 -1.83 -8.36 -2.67
N TYR A 350 -1.95 -7.80 -3.87
CA TYR A 350 -1.23 -8.22 -5.06
C TYR A 350 -0.15 -7.21 -5.42
N HIS A 351 1.00 -7.72 -5.86
CA HIS A 351 2.09 -6.93 -6.43
C HIS A 351 2.31 -7.40 -7.87
N ARG A 352 2.15 -6.49 -8.83
CA ARG A 352 2.28 -6.80 -10.27
C ARG A 352 1.48 -8.05 -10.67
N ASP A 353 0.21 -8.05 -10.26
CA ASP A 353 -0.74 -9.14 -10.46
C ASP A 353 -0.42 -10.45 -9.72
N ARG A 354 0.59 -10.48 -8.83
CA ARG A 354 0.96 -11.67 -8.03
C ARG A 354 0.50 -11.55 -6.60
N LEU A 355 -0.10 -12.60 -6.06
CA LEU A 355 -0.45 -12.63 -4.65
C LEU A 355 0.84 -12.63 -3.84
N VAL A 356 0.88 -11.77 -2.83
CA VAL A 356 1.92 -11.78 -1.81
C VAL A 356 1.33 -12.53 -0.60
N PRO A 357 1.82 -13.73 -0.25
CA PRO A 357 1.24 -14.59 0.81
C PRO A 357 0.96 -13.84 2.11
N ASN A 358 1.92 -12.99 2.49
CA ASN A 358 1.88 -12.14 3.66
C ASN A 358 2.06 -10.67 3.23
N GLY A 359 1.25 -10.27 2.25
CA GLY A 359 1.30 -8.92 1.70
C GLY A 359 0.90 -7.85 2.71
N LEU A 360 0.90 -6.60 2.24
CA LEU A 360 0.52 -5.48 3.08
C LEU A 360 -0.91 -5.65 3.62
N PRO A 361 -1.15 -5.22 4.87
CA PRO A 361 -2.42 -5.41 5.52
C PRO A 361 -3.53 -4.65 4.79
N VAL A 362 -4.60 -5.37 4.50
CA VAL A 362 -5.82 -4.85 3.89
C VAL A 362 -7.02 -5.18 4.77
N CYS A 363 -8.05 -4.34 4.78
CA CYS A 363 -9.23 -4.53 5.63
C CYS A 363 -10.41 -5.09 4.82
N GLN A 364 -11.15 -4.24 4.10
CA GLN A 364 -12.30 -4.60 3.27
C GLN A 364 -12.00 -4.56 1.76
N LEU A 365 -11.02 -3.76 1.34
CA LEU A 365 -10.63 -3.62 -0.07
C LEU A 365 -9.31 -4.30 -0.33
N GLY A 366 -9.27 -5.08 -1.40
CA GLY A 366 -8.03 -5.66 -1.89
C GLY A 366 -7.29 -4.63 -2.76
N ILE A 367 -5.96 -4.75 -2.80
CA ILE A 367 -5.09 -3.83 -3.52
C ILE A 367 -4.22 -4.63 -4.49
N ASN A 368 -4.12 -4.19 -5.74
CA ASN A 368 -3.07 -4.62 -6.67
C ASN A 368 -2.20 -3.42 -7.04
N TYR A 369 -0.91 -3.51 -6.73
CA TYR A 369 0.07 -2.45 -6.95
C TYR A 369 1.06 -2.83 -8.05
N THR A 370 1.21 -2.00 -9.09
CA THR A 370 2.06 -2.33 -10.24
C THR A 370 3.50 -1.80 -10.13
N GLY A 371 3.82 -1.02 -9.08
CA GLY A 371 5.15 -0.42 -8.90
C GLY A 371 6.22 -1.39 -8.45
N GLN A 372 7.40 -0.88 -8.12
CA GLN A 372 8.46 -1.68 -7.51
C GLN A 372 8.30 -1.72 -6.00
N LEU A 373 8.63 -2.86 -5.40
CA LEU A 373 8.69 -3.07 -3.96
C LEU A 373 9.92 -3.93 -3.67
N GLU A 374 10.50 -3.75 -2.49
CA GLU A 374 11.56 -4.62 -1.98
C GLU A 374 10.92 -5.72 -1.14
N PHE A 375 11.40 -6.95 -1.29
CA PHE A 375 10.91 -8.11 -0.56
C PHE A 375 12.01 -8.73 0.30
N SER A 376 11.64 -9.18 1.49
CA SER A 376 12.51 -9.99 2.33
C SER A 376 12.64 -11.43 1.78
N SER A 377 13.56 -12.20 2.35
CA SER A 377 13.87 -13.57 1.90
C SER A 377 12.71 -14.56 2.07
N ASP A 378 11.76 -14.25 2.95
CA ASP A 378 10.50 -14.95 3.20
C ASP A 378 9.32 -14.40 2.36
N GLY A 379 9.57 -13.40 1.50
CA GLY A 379 8.59 -12.85 0.58
C GLY A 379 7.66 -11.78 1.17
N MET A 380 7.95 -11.25 2.36
CA MET A 380 7.25 -10.09 2.91
C MET A 380 7.67 -8.81 2.20
N VAL A 381 6.77 -7.83 2.10
CA VAL A 381 7.14 -6.48 1.64
C VAL A 381 7.97 -5.80 2.73
N HIS A 382 9.12 -5.23 2.37
CA HIS A 382 9.91 -4.42 3.29
C HIS A 382 9.18 -3.10 3.59
N PRO A 383 8.81 -2.82 4.86
CA PRO A 383 8.00 -1.64 5.22
C PRO A 383 8.86 -0.35 5.34
N ALA A 384 10.02 -0.32 4.70
CA ALA A 384 10.97 0.78 4.77
C ALA A 384 11.65 0.98 3.41
N GLY A 385 12.27 2.15 3.23
CA GLY A 385 13.02 2.48 2.01
C GLY A 385 12.21 3.25 0.97
N LYS A 386 12.91 3.66 -0.10
CA LYS A 386 12.38 4.58 -1.10
C LYS A 386 11.20 4.00 -1.88
N LEU A 387 11.26 2.72 -2.24
CA LEU A 387 10.21 2.04 -3.01
C LEU A 387 8.91 1.90 -2.20
N TYR A 388 9.02 1.63 -0.90
CA TYR A 388 7.85 1.60 -0.02
C TYR A 388 7.22 2.98 0.19
N GLU A 389 8.03 4.04 0.32
CA GLU A 389 7.52 5.42 0.34
C GLU A 389 6.82 5.83 -0.97
N GLU A 390 7.32 5.34 -2.12
CA GLU A 390 6.66 5.55 -3.42
C GLU A 390 5.31 4.83 -3.50
N TYR A 391 5.23 3.60 -2.99
CA TYR A 391 3.96 2.89 -2.82
C TYR A 391 2.98 3.70 -1.98
N LYS A 392 3.42 4.23 -0.82
CA LYS A 392 2.56 5.04 0.05
C LYS A 392 2.03 6.29 -0.64
N LYS A 393 2.89 7.01 -1.36
CA LYS A 393 2.48 8.19 -2.15
C LYS A 393 1.45 7.82 -3.22
N SER A 394 1.69 6.73 -3.94
CA SER A 394 0.82 6.25 -5.02
C SER A 394 -0.53 5.79 -4.47
N LEU A 395 -0.54 5.05 -3.36
CA LEU A 395 -1.76 4.62 -2.68
C LEU A 395 -2.54 5.84 -2.15
N SER A 396 -1.90 6.78 -1.47
CA SER A 396 -2.58 7.99 -0.98
C SER A 396 -3.22 8.77 -2.13
N TYR A 397 -2.52 8.94 -3.25
CA TYR A 397 -3.06 9.59 -4.44
C TYR A 397 -4.28 8.84 -5.00
N ALA A 398 -4.17 7.52 -5.17
CA ALA A 398 -5.26 6.68 -5.68
C ALA A 398 -6.50 6.71 -4.76
N VAL A 399 -6.31 6.70 -3.44
CA VAL A 399 -7.40 6.81 -2.46
C VAL A 399 -8.08 8.17 -2.55
N GLN A 400 -7.32 9.27 -2.69
CA GLN A 400 -7.90 10.60 -2.87
C GLN A 400 -8.79 10.70 -4.11
N GLN A 401 -8.35 10.10 -5.23
CA GLN A 401 -9.16 10.01 -6.45
C GLN A 401 -10.36 9.09 -6.24
N GLY A 402 -10.19 7.99 -5.51
CA GLY A 402 -11.25 7.04 -5.20
C GLY A 402 -12.41 7.63 -4.40
N PHE A 403 -12.17 8.64 -3.55
CA PHE A 403 -13.23 9.35 -2.83
C PHE A 403 -14.19 10.11 -3.77
N ALA A 404 -13.79 10.43 -5.01
CA ALA A 404 -14.68 11.04 -6.00
C ALA A 404 -15.72 10.05 -6.56
N ILE A 405 -15.51 8.73 -6.40
CA ILE A 405 -16.42 7.67 -6.88
C ILE A 405 -17.27 7.20 -5.68
N PRO A 406 -18.59 7.49 -5.61
CA PRO A 406 -19.39 7.29 -4.39
C PRO A 406 -19.36 5.86 -3.82
N GLU A 407 -19.43 4.85 -4.68
CA GLU A 407 -19.41 3.45 -4.25
C GLU A 407 -18.07 3.06 -3.63
N LEU A 408 -16.96 3.41 -4.29
CA LEU A 408 -15.61 3.16 -3.78
C LEU A 408 -15.34 4.00 -2.54
N ALA A 409 -15.79 5.26 -2.51
CA ALA A 409 -15.63 6.16 -1.37
C ALA A 409 -16.25 5.57 -0.09
N LEU A 410 -17.45 4.98 -0.18
CA LEU A 410 -18.07 4.25 0.92
C LEU A 410 -17.19 3.08 1.40
N LEU A 411 -16.67 2.27 0.47
CA LEU A 411 -15.81 1.13 0.81
C LEU A 411 -14.47 1.57 1.41
N LEU A 412 -13.87 2.65 0.91
CA LEU A 412 -12.65 3.25 1.46
C LEU A 412 -12.88 3.79 2.87
N ALA A 413 -14.01 4.46 3.12
CA ALA A 413 -14.36 4.94 4.44
C ALA A 413 -14.57 3.79 5.43
N LEU A 414 -15.23 2.70 4.99
CA LEU A 414 -15.36 1.48 5.79
C LEU A 414 -14.00 0.83 6.08
N ASP A 415 -13.12 0.75 5.08
CA ASP A 415 -11.76 0.20 5.23
C ASP A 415 -10.94 0.99 6.26
N ILE A 416 -10.96 2.32 6.17
CA ILE A 416 -10.29 3.23 7.12
C ILE A 416 -10.89 3.13 8.53
N LEU A 417 -12.21 2.99 8.66
CA LEU A 417 -12.86 2.85 9.97
C LEU A 417 -12.62 1.46 10.61
N ASP A 418 -12.22 0.44 9.84
CA ASP A 418 -11.85 -0.90 10.34
C ASP A 418 -10.35 -0.98 10.69
N ASP A 419 -9.58 0.02 10.27
CA ASP A 419 -8.18 0.13 10.63
C ASP A 419 -8.02 0.54 12.09
N ASN A 420 -7.34 -0.28 12.87
CA ASN A 420 -7.01 0.01 14.26
C ASN A 420 -5.78 0.94 14.39
N GLY A 421 -5.03 1.12 13.29
CA GLY A 421 -3.87 2.00 13.21
C GLY A 421 -2.55 1.38 13.68
N ASP A 422 -2.55 0.09 14.06
CA ASP A 422 -1.35 -0.61 14.54
C ASP A 422 -0.44 -1.08 13.39
N ARG A 423 -1.01 -1.17 12.18
CA ARG A 423 -0.38 -1.78 11.02
C ARG A 423 0.01 -0.71 10.00
N ASP A 424 1.29 -0.63 9.65
CA ASP A 424 1.72 0.30 8.59
C ASP A 424 1.33 -0.22 7.20
N GLY A 425 1.19 0.69 6.23
CA GLY A 425 0.82 0.36 4.84
C GLY A 425 -0.68 0.21 4.56
N THR A 426 -1.54 0.25 5.59
CA THR A 426 -3.00 0.30 5.42
C THR A 426 -3.45 1.64 4.80
N ILE A 427 -4.64 1.65 4.20
CA ILE A 427 -5.23 2.87 3.63
C ILE A 427 -5.33 3.98 4.68
N GLY A 428 -5.78 3.66 5.89
CA GLY A 428 -5.92 4.61 7.01
C GLY A 428 -4.61 5.21 7.52
N ARG A 429 -3.47 4.56 7.29
CA ARG A 429 -2.15 5.05 7.74
C ARG A 429 -1.38 5.78 6.66
N VAL A 430 -1.62 5.40 5.41
CA VAL A 430 -0.93 5.95 4.24
C VAL A 430 -1.58 7.22 3.74
N LEU A 431 -2.90 7.35 3.87
CA LEU A 431 -3.65 8.48 3.33
C LEU A 431 -3.22 9.81 3.96
N ARG A 432 -2.82 10.75 3.09
CA ARG A 432 -2.54 12.15 3.42
C ARG A 432 -3.50 13.03 2.62
N PRO A 433 -4.68 13.41 3.15
CA PRO A 433 -5.65 14.18 2.38
C PRO A 433 -5.09 15.55 1.97
N THR A 434 -5.35 15.94 0.72
CA THR A 434 -5.07 17.31 0.25
C THR A 434 -6.15 18.24 0.80
N ILE A 435 -5.73 19.34 1.42
CA ILE A 435 -6.65 20.27 2.10
C ILE A 435 -7.61 20.89 1.06
N GLY A 436 -8.92 20.74 1.29
CA GLY A 436 -9.96 21.56 0.68
C GLY A 436 -10.64 21.04 -0.60
N THR A 437 -10.01 20.18 -1.41
CA THR A 437 -10.56 19.80 -2.72
C THR A 437 -11.71 18.78 -2.66
N ASN A 438 -11.71 17.87 -1.68
CA ASN A 438 -12.67 16.75 -1.62
C ASN A 438 -13.50 16.69 -0.32
N LYS A 439 -13.62 17.80 0.42
CA LYS A 439 -14.24 17.83 1.77
C LYS A 439 -15.64 17.17 1.82
N GLU A 440 -16.47 17.39 0.81
CA GLU A 440 -17.85 16.89 0.75
C GLU A 440 -17.89 15.39 0.44
N HIS A 441 -17.02 14.93 -0.45
CA HIS A 441 -16.87 13.50 -0.75
C HIS A 441 -16.49 12.69 0.49
N TYR A 442 -15.51 13.16 1.26
CA TYR A 442 -15.14 12.54 2.53
C TYR A 442 -16.31 12.55 3.53
N ARG A 443 -16.98 13.70 3.70
CA ARG A 443 -18.11 13.82 4.63
C ARG A 443 -19.22 12.81 4.29
N ASN A 444 -19.64 12.77 3.03
CA ASN A 444 -20.72 11.91 2.57
C ASN A 444 -20.34 10.42 2.67
N ALA A 445 -19.08 10.08 2.33
CA ALA A 445 -18.59 8.71 2.42
C ALA A 445 -18.58 8.17 3.86
N PHE A 446 -18.06 8.95 4.81
CA PHE A 446 -18.01 8.54 6.22
C PHE A 446 -19.39 8.51 6.87
N GLN A 447 -20.29 9.46 6.56
CA GLN A 447 -21.68 9.40 7.01
C GLN A 447 -22.41 8.15 6.49
N SER A 448 -22.17 7.80 5.22
CA SER A 448 -22.73 6.58 4.62
C SER A 448 -22.13 5.33 5.25
N ALA A 449 -20.83 5.33 5.55
CA ALA A 449 -20.14 4.23 6.20
C ALA A 449 -20.64 3.97 7.63
N TRP A 450 -20.83 5.04 8.43
CA TRP A 450 -21.42 4.92 9.76
C TRP A 450 -22.85 4.40 9.72
N SER A 451 -23.69 4.94 8.83
CA SER A 451 -25.07 4.47 8.65
C SER A 451 -25.11 2.99 8.22
N ARG A 452 -24.15 2.54 7.41
CA ARG A 452 -24.03 1.13 6.99
C ARG A 452 -23.57 0.21 8.12
N ARG A 453 -22.66 0.67 9.00
CA ARG A 453 -22.21 -0.11 10.16
C ARG A 453 -23.26 -0.19 11.25
N ASN A 454 -24.01 0.89 11.46
CA ASN A 454 -25.07 0.97 12.45
C ASN A 454 -26.37 1.44 11.81
N PRO A 455 -27.18 0.51 11.27
CA PRO A 455 -28.48 0.83 10.66
C PRO A 455 -29.51 1.45 11.63
N LEU A 456 -29.25 1.45 12.94
CA LEU A 456 -30.12 2.06 13.94
C LEU A 456 -29.90 3.57 14.08
N LEU A 457 -28.87 4.13 13.43
CA LEU A 457 -28.63 5.57 13.46
C LEU A 457 -29.79 6.33 12.79
N PRO A 458 -30.32 7.40 13.42
CA PRO A 458 -31.47 8.12 12.90
C PRO A 458 -31.14 8.81 11.57
N SER A 459 -31.99 8.59 10.56
CA SER A 459 -31.88 9.27 9.28
C SER A 459 -32.09 10.78 9.44
N GLY A 460 -31.17 11.59 8.92
CA GLY A 460 -31.27 13.05 8.92
C GLY A 460 -30.60 13.76 10.10
N GLN A 461 -30.01 13.03 11.05
CA GLN A 461 -29.14 13.63 12.07
C GLN A 461 -27.70 13.73 11.59
N THR A 462 -26.98 14.75 12.06
CA THR A 462 -25.58 14.98 11.71
C THR A 462 -24.67 14.27 12.70
N PHE A 463 -23.91 13.30 12.21
CA PHE A 463 -22.88 12.59 12.96
C PHE A 463 -21.57 13.38 12.95
N TYR A 464 -20.80 13.30 14.05
CA TYR A 464 -19.50 13.96 14.15
C TYR A 464 -18.44 13.04 14.80
N PRO A 465 -17.25 12.88 14.19
CA PRO A 465 -16.21 12.01 14.73
C PRO A 465 -15.56 12.59 15.99
N CYS A 466 -15.34 11.75 17.02
CA CYS A 466 -14.58 12.09 18.23
C CYS A 466 -13.47 11.07 18.50
N ALA A 467 -12.29 11.53 18.92
CA ALA A 467 -11.16 10.66 19.26
C ALA A 467 -11.06 10.32 20.76
N ASP A 468 -11.67 11.13 21.62
CA ASP A 468 -11.66 10.98 23.07
C ASP A 468 -12.95 11.50 23.72
N ALA A 469 -13.08 11.25 25.03
CA ALA A 469 -14.26 11.63 25.82
C ALA A 469 -14.45 13.16 25.94
N LEU A 470 -13.37 13.94 25.78
CA LEU A 470 -13.45 15.40 25.85
C LEU A 470 -14.06 15.95 24.56
N GLU A 471 -13.61 15.47 23.40
CA GLU A 471 -14.27 15.77 22.11
C GLU A 471 -15.71 15.29 22.10
N GLU A 472 -16.00 14.11 22.64
CA GLU A 472 -17.36 13.57 22.74
C GLU A 472 -18.31 14.51 23.48
N GLY A 473 -17.90 15.03 24.64
CA GLY A 473 -18.68 16.01 25.40
C GLY A 473 -18.96 17.28 24.60
N LEU A 474 -17.96 17.80 23.88
CA LEU A 474 -18.12 18.99 23.03
C LEU A 474 -19.06 18.75 21.85
N VAL A 475 -19.02 17.56 21.24
CA VAL A 475 -19.94 17.18 20.15
C VAL A 475 -21.38 17.13 20.67
N ILE A 476 -21.60 16.57 21.85
CA ILE A 476 -22.91 16.54 22.52
C ILE A 476 -23.38 17.96 22.84
N ASP A 477 -22.51 18.83 23.35
CA ASP A 477 -22.84 20.23 23.63
C ASP A 477 -23.23 21.02 22.36
N CYS A 478 -22.70 20.60 21.19
CA CYS A 478 -23.08 21.10 19.87
C CYS A 478 -24.35 20.45 19.31
N GLY A 479 -25.07 19.62 20.07
CA GLY A 479 -26.30 18.97 19.64
C GLY A 479 -26.11 17.98 18.48
N LEU A 480 -24.91 17.42 18.35
CA LEU A 480 -24.54 16.44 17.33
C LEU A 480 -24.43 15.03 17.95
N ILE A 481 -24.51 13.98 17.12
CA ILE A 481 -24.25 12.61 17.59
C ILE A 481 -22.75 12.32 17.52
N PRO A 482 -22.09 12.00 18.64
CA PRO A 482 -20.68 11.59 18.64
C PRO A 482 -20.48 10.22 18.00
N MET A 483 -19.46 10.12 17.15
CA MET A 483 -19.01 8.87 16.54
C MET A 483 -17.57 8.59 16.97
N PRO A 484 -17.34 7.66 17.92
CA PRO A 484 -15.99 7.36 18.36
C PRO A 484 -15.18 6.76 17.21
N VAL A 485 -14.00 7.33 16.96
CA VAL A 485 -13.05 6.89 15.92
C VAL A 485 -11.64 6.85 16.47
N PHE A 486 -10.76 6.04 15.87
CA PHE A 486 -9.35 6.03 16.24
C PHE A 486 -8.66 7.39 15.93
N PRO A 487 -7.63 7.78 16.70
CA PRO A 487 -6.97 9.08 16.53
C PRO A 487 -6.42 9.34 15.12
N HIS A 488 -5.93 8.32 14.43
CA HIS A 488 -5.42 8.46 13.05
C HIS A 488 -6.55 8.74 12.05
N VAL A 489 -7.72 8.10 12.21
CA VAL A 489 -8.93 8.40 11.41
C VAL A 489 -9.40 9.82 11.68
N ARG A 490 -9.42 10.25 12.95
CA ARG A 490 -9.74 11.63 13.32
C ARG A 490 -8.84 12.63 12.60
N SER A 491 -7.54 12.36 12.55
CA SER A 491 -6.54 13.18 11.86
C SER A 491 -6.80 13.29 10.35
N ILE A 492 -7.13 12.17 9.67
CA ILE A 492 -7.53 12.17 8.24
C ILE A 492 -8.75 13.08 8.02
N LEU A 493 -9.79 12.90 8.83
CA LEU A 493 -11.04 13.66 8.68
C LEU A 493 -10.85 15.16 8.94
N MET A 494 -9.95 15.53 9.85
CA MET A 494 -9.54 16.91 10.07
C MET A 494 -8.74 17.48 8.89
N GLN A 495 -7.71 16.76 8.42
CA GLN A 495 -6.84 17.20 7.32
C GLN A 495 -7.60 17.35 6.00
N SER A 496 -8.57 16.48 5.73
CA SER A 496 -9.44 16.59 4.55
C SER A 496 -10.38 17.81 4.58
N GLY A 497 -10.56 18.43 5.76
CA GLY A 497 -11.53 19.50 5.98
C GLY A 497 -13.00 19.02 6.01
N ALA A 498 -13.25 17.71 5.94
CA ALA A 498 -14.59 17.14 6.02
C ALA A 498 -15.22 17.36 7.40
N PHE A 499 -14.42 17.14 8.44
CA PHE A 499 -14.80 17.32 9.85
C PHE A 499 -13.66 18.06 10.57
N PRO A 500 -13.72 19.41 10.68
CA PRO A 500 -12.69 20.19 11.35
C PRO A 500 -12.59 19.83 12.85
N ALA A 501 -11.79 20.57 13.63
CA ALA A 501 -11.87 20.47 15.07
C ALA A 501 -13.30 20.84 15.54
N VAL A 502 -13.86 20.12 16.52
CA VAL A 502 -15.23 20.35 17.03
C VAL A 502 -15.38 21.81 17.46
N ALA A 503 -14.36 22.36 18.13
CA ALA A 503 -14.33 23.75 18.54
C ALA A 503 -14.39 24.74 17.36
N THR A 504 -13.69 24.45 16.26
CA THR A 504 -13.75 25.26 15.02
C THR A 504 -15.13 25.20 14.37
N TYR A 505 -15.75 24.01 14.34
CA TYR A 505 -17.13 23.85 13.86
C TYR A 505 -18.10 24.67 14.71
N ALA A 506 -18.04 24.50 16.03
CA ALA A 506 -18.92 25.19 16.97
C ALA A 506 -18.76 26.72 16.90
N ARG A 507 -17.51 27.21 16.79
CA ARG A 507 -17.21 28.63 16.54
C ARG A 507 -17.82 29.12 15.23
N THR A 508 -17.71 28.35 14.16
CA THR A 508 -18.29 28.69 12.85
C THR A 508 -19.82 28.79 12.93
N GLU A 509 -20.48 27.88 13.66
CA GLU A 509 -21.92 27.91 13.86
C GLU A 509 -22.38 29.08 14.74
N LEU A 510 -21.61 29.44 15.79
CA LEU A 510 -21.87 30.66 16.57
C LEU A 510 -21.78 31.92 15.69
N LEU A 511 -20.80 32.00 14.79
CA LEU A 511 -20.63 33.14 13.89
C LEU A 511 -21.75 33.25 12.85
N LYS A 512 -22.31 32.11 12.39
CA LYS A 512 -23.45 32.06 11.47
C LYS A 512 -24.78 32.33 12.16
N ALA A 513 -24.87 32.15 13.48
CA ALA A 513 -26.10 32.33 14.22
C ALA A 513 -26.63 33.77 14.03
N PRO A 514 -27.96 33.95 13.91
CA PRO A 514 -28.54 35.26 13.68
C PRO A 514 -28.27 36.19 14.87
N PRO A 515 -28.08 37.50 14.64
CA PRO A 515 -28.02 38.48 15.71
C PRO A 515 -29.24 38.38 16.62
N SER A 516 -29.02 38.47 17.92
CA SER A 516 -30.12 38.49 18.87
C SER A 516 -30.87 39.81 18.78
N GLY A 517 -32.11 39.76 18.33
CA GLY A 517 -33.04 40.91 18.40
C GLY A 517 -33.36 41.34 19.84
N ARG A 518 -32.97 40.55 20.85
CA ARG A 518 -33.16 40.85 22.28
C ARG A 518 -31.88 41.32 22.97
N ALA A 519 -30.75 41.41 22.26
CA ALA A 519 -29.45 41.70 22.86
C ALA A 519 -29.48 42.94 23.78
N THR A 520 -30.08 44.04 23.34
CA THR A 520 -30.22 45.29 24.10
C THR A 520 -31.13 45.17 25.32
N GLY A 521 -32.04 44.19 25.33
CA GLY A 521 -32.92 43.89 26.46
C GLY A 521 -32.32 42.90 27.47
N ILE A 522 -31.16 42.29 27.18
CA ILE A 522 -30.51 41.33 28.08
C ILE A 522 -29.76 42.10 29.18
N PRO A 523 -30.13 41.93 30.46
CA PRO A 523 -29.48 42.63 31.56
C PRO A 523 -27.97 42.39 31.58
N GLY A 524 -27.21 43.48 31.56
CA GLY A 524 -25.74 43.46 31.59
C GLY A 524 -25.06 43.48 30.23
N TYR A 525 -25.79 43.41 29.11
CA TYR A 525 -25.16 43.46 27.77
C TYR A 525 -24.39 44.77 27.52
N ASP A 526 -24.95 45.93 27.87
CA ASP A 526 -24.23 47.21 27.75
C ASP A 526 -22.93 47.25 28.58
N ARG A 527 -22.91 46.51 29.70
CA ARG A 527 -21.74 46.38 30.56
C ARG A 527 -20.69 45.47 29.92
N LEU A 528 -21.12 44.38 29.29
CA LEU A 528 -20.25 43.53 28.47
C LEU A 528 -19.62 44.35 27.33
N GLN A 529 -20.42 45.11 26.56
CA GLN A 529 -19.92 45.92 25.45
C GLN A 529 -18.85 46.92 25.91
N ARG A 530 -19.11 47.66 27.01
CA ARG A 530 -18.13 48.59 27.58
C ARG A 530 -16.86 47.88 28.05
N GLY A 531 -17.00 46.75 28.75
CA GLY A 531 -15.87 45.94 29.20
C GLY A 531 -15.01 45.45 28.03
N MET A 532 -15.63 44.96 26.96
CA MET A 532 -14.94 44.49 25.76
C MET A 532 -14.18 45.61 25.04
N VAL A 533 -14.81 46.78 24.84
CA VAL A 533 -14.16 47.96 24.22
C VAL A 533 -13.00 48.46 25.06
N ALA A 534 -13.11 48.42 26.39
CA ALA A 534 -12.03 48.81 27.30
C ALA A 534 -10.87 47.81 27.29
N MET A 535 -11.17 46.52 27.15
CA MET A 535 -10.17 45.46 27.18
C MET A 535 -9.41 45.28 25.87
N LEU A 536 -10.09 45.42 24.72
CA LEU A 536 -9.54 45.06 23.41
C LEU A 536 -9.27 46.29 22.54
N PRO A 537 -7.99 46.58 22.19
CA PRO A 537 -7.64 47.75 21.41
C PRO A 537 -8.31 47.78 20.04
N GLY A 538 -9.00 48.89 19.74
CA GLY A 538 -9.62 49.11 18.43
C GLY A 538 -10.93 48.35 18.19
N LEU A 539 -11.47 47.66 19.19
CA LEU A 539 -12.83 47.11 19.14
C LEU A 539 -13.84 48.24 19.43
N THR A 540 -14.82 48.43 18.54
CA THR A 540 -15.92 49.38 18.79
C THR A 540 -17.12 48.67 19.44
N LYS A 541 -18.11 49.43 19.93
CA LYS A 541 -19.33 48.83 20.50
C LYS A 541 -20.11 48.03 19.45
N GLU A 542 -20.09 48.49 18.20
CA GLU A 542 -20.68 47.82 17.04
C GLU A 542 -19.94 46.51 16.70
N GLY A 543 -18.66 46.43 17.08
CA GLY A 543 -17.85 45.21 17.02
C GLY A 543 -18.21 44.17 18.08
N VAL A 544 -19.11 44.45 19.02
CA VAL A 544 -19.61 43.47 20.00
C VAL A 544 -21.01 43.03 19.61
N SER A 545 -21.17 41.75 19.28
CA SER A 545 -22.40 41.18 18.76
C SER A 545 -22.87 39.99 19.60
N MET A 546 -24.13 39.97 20.02
CA MET A 546 -24.75 38.79 20.64
C MET A 546 -25.62 38.03 19.64
N ARG A 547 -25.54 36.70 19.63
CA ARG A 547 -26.22 35.81 18.67
C ARG A 547 -27.13 34.80 19.35
N GLN A 548 -28.21 34.43 18.67
CA GLN A 548 -29.13 33.37 19.07
C GLN A 548 -28.52 31.99 18.79
N TYR A 549 -27.59 31.59 19.64
CA TYR A 549 -26.88 30.33 19.52
C TYR A 549 -27.42 29.31 20.54
N LYS A 550 -27.89 28.17 20.04
CA LYS A 550 -28.62 27.17 20.83
C LYS A 550 -27.71 26.24 21.66
N HIS A 551 -26.44 26.16 21.30
CA HIS A 551 -25.50 25.18 21.87
C HIS A 551 -24.75 25.76 23.05
N ARG A 552 -24.27 24.90 23.96
CA ARG A 552 -23.61 25.35 25.18
C ARG A 552 -22.24 25.99 24.94
N TYR A 553 -21.52 25.45 23.97
CA TYR A 553 -20.16 25.82 23.61
C TYR A 553 -20.05 26.13 22.10
N PRO A 554 -19.23 27.10 21.67
CA PRO A 554 -18.50 28.05 22.51
C PRO A 554 -19.40 29.18 23.01
N ILE A 555 -18.97 29.83 24.09
CA ILE A 555 -19.65 31.00 24.65
C ILE A 555 -19.30 32.26 23.85
N THR A 556 -18.03 32.36 23.43
CA THR A 556 -17.44 33.52 22.78
C THR A 556 -16.69 33.09 21.52
N ALA A 557 -16.63 33.98 20.53
CA ALA A 557 -15.84 33.80 19.32
C ALA A 557 -15.28 35.16 18.87
N TRP A 558 -14.03 35.17 18.42
CA TRP A 558 -13.41 36.37 17.84
C TRP A 558 -13.40 36.30 16.31
N VAL A 559 -13.48 37.44 15.63
CA VAL A 559 -13.32 37.55 14.17
C VAL A 559 -12.35 38.68 13.87
N GLU A 560 -11.21 38.37 13.26
CA GLU A 560 -10.11 39.34 13.11
C GLU A 560 -10.44 40.48 12.15
N SER A 561 -11.15 40.18 11.06
CA SER A 561 -11.63 41.18 10.11
C SER A 561 -13.12 40.91 9.89
N PRO A 562 -14.03 41.72 10.49
CA PRO A 562 -13.91 43.15 10.81
C PRO A 562 -13.63 43.52 12.29
N LYS A 563 -12.79 42.76 13.03
CA LYS A 563 -12.58 42.92 14.49
C LYS A 563 -13.89 42.85 15.29
N MET A 564 -14.51 41.67 15.32
CA MET A 564 -15.79 41.45 15.98
C MET A 564 -15.66 40.41 17.10
N ALA A 565 -16.17 40.74 18.29
CA ALA A 565 -16.41 39.79 19.37
C ALA A 565 -17.86 39.33 19.35
N VAL A 566 -18.06 38.04 19.14
CA VAL A 566 -19.37 37.41 19.02
C VAL A 566 -19.65 36.56 20.26
N PHE A 567 -20.81 36.78 20.87
CA PHE A 567 -21.23 36.14 22.12
C PHE A 567 -22.53 35.38 21.93
N ARG A 568 -22.67 34.23 22.60
CA ARG A 568 -23.94 33.52 22.75
C ARG A 568 -24.84 34.24 23.77
N GLU A 569 -26.17 34.15 23.63
CA GLU A 569 -27.09 34.57 24.69
C GLU A 569 -26.86 33.82 26.03
N PRO A 570 -26.72 34.53 27.17
CA PRO A 570 -26.49 33.90 28.46
C PRO A 570 -27.69 33.06 28.92
N GLU A 571 -27.42 31.92 29.53
CA GLU A 571 -28.46 31.13 30.20
C GLU A 571 -28.99 31.90 31.42
N PRO A 572 -30.28 31.70 31.78
CA PRO A 572 -30.84 32.28 33.00
C PRO A 572 -30.01 31.87 34.21
N CYS A 573 -29.65 32.85 35.06
CA CYS A 573 -28.84 32.58 36.23
C CYS A 573 -29.62 31.73 37.24
N THR A 574 -29.20 30.48 37.42
CA THR A 574 -29.84 29.54 38.35
C THR A 574 -29.79 30.03 39.81
N ALA A 575 -28.75 30.78 40.18
CA ALA A 575 -28.60 31.32 41.54
C ALA A 575 -29.55 32.47 41.86
N HIS A 576 -29.95 33.27 40.87
CA HIS A 576 -30.74 34.49 41.07
C HIS A 576 -32.17 34.39 40.53
N GLY A 577 -32.52 33.30 39.84
CA GLY A 577 -33.83 33.07 39.24
C GLY A 577 -34.05 33.89 37.96
N VAL A 578 -35.09 33.52 37.20
CA VAL A 578 -35.41 34.12 35.89
C VAL A 578 -35.95 35.55 36.01
N GLU A 579 -36.60 35.88 37.12
CA GLU A 579 -37.24 37.19 37.34
C GLU A 579 -36.26 38.31 37.67
N LYS A 580 -35.05 37.98 38.15
CA LYS A 580 -34.05 38.99 38.53
C LYS A 580 -33.15 39.30 37.35
N GLN A 581 -32.99 40.59 37.04
CA GLN A 581 -32.07 41.13 36.04
C GLN A 581 -30.60 40.88 36.42
N CYS A 582 -30.17 39.61 36.40
CA CYS A 582 -28.87 39.17 36.86
C CYS A 582 -27.78 39.46 35.82
N VAL A 583 -26.66 40.01 36.28
CA VAL A 583 -25.48 40.34 35.45
C VAL A 583 -24.26 39.47 35.77
N CYS A 584 -24.42 38.42 36.59
CA CYS A 584 -23.30 37.57 37.04
C CYS A 584 -22.57 36.87 35.89
N TRP A 585 -23.23 36.68 34.75
CA TRP A 585 -22.66 36.07 33.55
C TRP A 585 -21.61 36.97 32.86
N VAL A 586 -21.68 38.29 33.03
CA VAL A 586 -20.82 39.26 32.30
C VAL A 586 -19.34 39.03 32.56
N ALA A 587 -18.96 38.81 33.83
CA ALA A 587 -17.56 38.59 34.19
C ALA A 587 -17.00 37.33 33.52
N GLN A 588 -17.75 36.22 33.57
CA GLN A 588 -17.35 34.96 32.94
C GLN A 588 -17.17 35.13 31.42
N TYR A 589 -18.08 35.85 30.77
CA TYR A 589 -18.01 36.13 29.34
C TYR A 589 -16.81 36.99 28.95
N LEU A 590 -16.45 37.99 29.77
CA LEU A 590 -15.24 38.78 29.57
C LEU A 590 -13.97 37.92 29.73
N CYS A 591 -13.93 37.01 30.71
CA CYS A 591 -12.85 36.02 30.85
C CYS A 591 -12.70 35.16 29.60
N ASP A 592 -13.80 34.60 29.12
CA ASP A 592 -13.79 33.69 27.99
C ASP A 592 -13.44 34.42 26.69
N ALA A 593 -13.90 35.66 26.51
CA ALA A 593 -13.49 36.50 25.38
C ALA A 593 -12.01 36.88 25.43
N ALA A 594 -11.48 37.20 26.62
CA ALA A 594 -10.05 37.45 26.80
C ALA A 594 -9.20 36.23 26.46
N ARG A 595 -9.62 35.04 26.92
CA ARG A 595 -8.95 33.77 26.59
C ARG A 595 -8.96 33.52 25.09
N GLU A 596 -10.12 33.68 24.44
CA GLU A 596 -10.26 33.51 22.99
C GLU A 596 -9.41 34.52 22.20
N TYR A 597 -9.36 35.78 22.65
CA TYR A 597 -8.51 36.81 22.04
C TYR A 597 -7.02 36.48 22.17
N SER A 598 -6.57 36.01 23.34
CA SER A 598 -5.18 35.57 23.55
C SER A 598 -4.77 34.38 22.68
N VAL A 599 -5.73 33.54 22.23
CA VAL A 599 -5.44 32.46 21.27
C VAL A 599 -5.16 33.02 19.87
N VAL A 600 -5.86 34.08 19.46
CA VAL A 600 -5.67 34.74 18.16
C VAL A 600 -4.46 35.68 18.18
N HIS A 601 -4.18 36.28 19.32
CA HIS A 601 -3.07 37.21 19.56
C HIS A 601 -2.18 36.72 20.71
N PRO A 602 -1.25 35.79 20.43
CA PRO A 602 -0.37 35.19 21.44
C PRO A 602 0.43 36.22 22.25
N GLU A 603 0.72 37.38 21.67
CA GLU A 603 1.42 38.50 22.32
C GLU A 603 0.67 39.06 23.55
N PHE A 604 -0.63 38.78 23.67
CA PHE A 604 -1.44 39.12 24.84
C PHE A 604 -1.62 37.95 25.82
N GLY A 605 -1.12 36.76 25.49
CA GLY A 605 -1.26 35.52 26.28
C GLY A 605 -0.07 35.15 27.16
N THR A 606 1.15 35.57 26.82
CA THR A 606 2.38 35.16 27.55
C THR A 606 3.06 36.34 28.27
N GLY A 607 3.07 36.34 29.61
CA GLY A 607 3.81 37.30 30.45
C GLY A 607 3.03 37.85 31.66
N GLU A 608 3.71 38.53 32.59
CA GLU A 608 3.10 39.27 33.71
C GLU A 608 2.17 40.40 33.25
N THR A 609 2.33 40.87 32.00
CA THR A 609 1.47 41.85 31.32
C THR A 609 0.35 41.22 30.50
N SER A 610 0.12 39.91 30.58
CA SER A 610 -0.92 39.23 29.81
C SER A 610 -2.30 39.85 30.07
N LEU A 611 -3.11 39.91 29.02
CA LEU A 611 -4.47 40.46 29.08
C LEU A 611 -5.31 39.65 30.09
N LEU A 612 -5.05 38.35 30.20
CA LEU A 612 -5.57 37.46 31.24
C LEU A 612 -5.10 37.84 32.66
N ALA A 613 -3.83 38.22 32.88
CA ALA A 613 -3.37 38.70 34.18
C ALA A 613 -4.05 40.02 34.55
N LYS A 614 -4.13 40.97 33.62
CA LYS A 614 -4.87 42.25 33.80
C LYS A 614 -6.35 42.02 34.10
N LEU A 615 -7.00 41.10 33.38
CA LEU A 615 -8.37 40.69 33.66
C LEU A 615 -8.50 39.99 35.00
N SER A 616 -7.63 39.05 35.35
CA SER A 616 -7.68 38.33 36.64
C SER A 616 -7.54 39.29 37.83
N ALA A 617 -6.68 40.31 37.69
CA ALA A 617 -6.52 41.38 38.67
C ALA A 617 -7.79 42.27 38.74
N HIS A 618 -8.44 42.55 37.60
CA HIS A 618 -9.72 43.26 37.57
C HIS A 618 -10.91 42.44 38.10
N ILE A 619 -10.98 41.14 37.81
CA ILE A 619 -12.10 40.26 38.16
C ILE A 619 -12.11 39.89 39.65
N THR A 620 -10.94 39.75 40.27
CA THR A 620 -10.83 39.50 41.72
C THR A 620 -11.20 40.72 42.56
N CYS A 621 -11.34 41.91 41.95
CA CYS A 621 -11.78 43.12 42.63
C CYS A 621 -13.18 43.54 42.20
N THR A 622 -14.20 43.20 42.99
CA THR A 622 -15.60 43.58 42.79
C THR A 622 -15.80 45.09 42.57
N ASN A 623 -15.00 45.93 43.25
CA ASN A 623 -15.04 47.38 43.07
C ASN A 623 -14.48 47.85 41.71
N CYS A 624 -13.47 47.18 41.15
CA CYS A 624 -12.95 47.49 39.82
C CYS A 624 -13.91 47.02 38.73
N ILE A 625 -14.54 45.85 38.91
CA ILE A 625 -15.66 45.41 38.05
C ILE A 625 -16.78 46.45 38.09
N GLU A 626 -17.22 46.91 39.27
CA GLU A 626 -18.29 47.92 39.38
C GLU A 626 -17.95 49.23 38.66
N VAL A 627 -16.68 49.66 38.64
CA VAL A 627 -16.27 50.87 37.94
C VAL A 627 -16.11 50.65 36.42
N ILE A 628 -15.48 49.55 36.00
CA ILE A 628 -15.35 49.19 34.57
C ILE A 628 -16.73 48.95 33.94
N LEU A 629 -17.65 48.33 34.69
CA LEU A 629 -19.03 48.10 34.28
C LEU A 629 -19.92 49.34 34.48
N GLY A 630 -19.39 50.48 34.95
CA GLY A 630 -20.09 51.74 35.15
C GLY A 630 -21.29 51.66 36.11
N VAL A 631 -21.21 50.79 37.11
CA VAL A 631 -22.18 50.61 38.21
C VAL A 631 -21.92 51.63 39.32
N ARG A 632 -20.67 52.07 39.47
CA ARG A 632 -20.28 53.18 40.33
C ARG A 632 -19.56 54.22 39.48
N GLU A 633 -20.02 55.47 39.56
CA GLU A 633 -19.23 56.60 39.11
C GLU A 633 -17.98 56.72 39.99
N VAL A 634 -16.85 57.00 39.36
CA VAL A 634 -15.65 57.40 40.10
C VAL A 634 -15.97 58.77 40.69
N ALA A 635 -16.41 58.79 41.95
CA ALA A 635 -16.53 60.03 42.69
C ALA A 635 -15.13 60.66 42.77
N ASP A 636 -15.00 61.80 42.09
CA ASP A 636 -13.90 62.77 42.11
C ASP A 636 -12.50 62.26 41.75
N THR A 637 -12.11 62.48 40.49
CA THR A 637 -10.75 62.98 40.20
C THR A 637 -10.85 64.17 39.25
N ARG A 638 -10.48 65.34 39.78
CA ARG A 638 -10.09 66.52 38.99
C ARG A 638 -8.98 66.13 38.01
N GLY A 639 -9.03 66.76 36.84
CA GLY A 639 -8.29 66.39 35.65
C GLY A 639 -6.77 66.42 35.76
N ASP A 640 -6.19 65.83 34.73
CA ASP A 640 -4.75 65.72 34.44
C ASP A 640 -3.95 64.86 35.41
N GLU A 641 -3.99 63.54 35.19
CA GLU A 641 -2.77 62.73 35.14
C GLU A 641 -3.05 61.34 34.56
N ASN A 642 -2.12 60.91 33.71
CA ASN A 642 -2.13 59.70 32.90
C ASN A 642 -2.17 58.47 33.83
N THR A 643 -3.34 57.86 34.01
CA THR A 643 -3.57 56.91 35.12
C THR A 643 -4.00 55.53 34.63
N THR A 644 -3.00 54.65 34.56
CA THR A 644 -3.15 53.21 34.34
C THR A 644 -3.36 52.40 35.63
N ASP A 645 -3.50 53.05 36.78
CA ASP A 645 -3.57 52.37 38.09
C ASP A 645 -5.00 52.08 38.55
N HIS A 646 -5.16 50.88 39.15
CA HIS A 646 -6.39 50.32 39.70
C HIS A 646 -7.15 51.27 40.65
N VAL A 647 -8.48 51.36 40.51
CA VAL A 647 -9.35 52.12 41.44
C VAL A 647 -9.25 51.61 42.89
N CYS A 648 -9.02 50.31 43.09
CA CYS A 648 -8.78 49.74 44.42
C CYS A 648 -7.41 50.12 44.99
N MET A 649 -6.38 50.32 44.15
CA MET A 649 -5.06 50.82 44.57
C MET A 649 -5.17 52.28 45.03
N ARG A 650 -5.96 53.12 44.33
CA ARG A 650 -6.26 54.49 44.78
C ARG A 650 -6.95 54.54 46.14
N ARG A 651 -7.91 53.65 46.41
CA ARG A 651 -8.57 53.60 47.75
C ARG A 651 -7.63 53.09 48.84
N LYS A 652 -6.71 52.18 48.53
CA LYS A 652 -5.71 51.72 49.50
C LYS A 652 -4.70 52.84 49.83
N ALA A 653 -4.23 53.56 48.81
CA ALA A 653 -3.38 54.74 48.98
C ALA A 653 -4.08 55.90 49.72
N MET A 654 -5.40 56.10 49.54
CA MET A 654 -6.16 57.09 50.31
C MET A 654 -6.49 56.65 51.74
N SER A 655 -6.45 55.34 52.03
CA SER A 655 -6.66 54.79 53.38
C SER A 655 -5.38 54.81 54.23
N GLU A 656 -4.20 54.95 53.64
CA GLU A 656 -2.91 54.93 54.33
C GLU A 656 -2.47 56.32 54.86
N ASN A 657 -3.28 57.37 54.69
CA ASN A 657 -3.03 58.72 55.22
C ASN A 657 -3.72 59.04 56.56
N LYS A 658 -3.83 58.04 57.46
CA LYS A 658 -4.11 58.32 58.88
C LYS A 658 -2.91 57.89 59.73
N PRO A 659 -2.30 58.82 60.50
CA PRO A 659 -1.22 58.46 61.40
C PRO A 659 -1.74 57.65 62.59
N ASP A 660 -0.84 56.83 63.12
CA ASP A 660 -1.02 55.76 64.08
C ASP A 660 -2.01 55.99 65.22
N THR A 661 -2.79 54.94 65.52
CA THR A 661 -3.13 54.61 66.90
C THR A 661 -2.88 53.12 67.10
N GLN A 662 -1.66 52.84 67.57
CA GLN A 662 -1.15 51.54 67.91
C GLN A 662 -1.84 51.05 69.20
N MET A 663 -2.78 50.11 69.10
CA MET A 663 -3.15 49.26 70.23
C MET A 663 -2.61 47.85 69.99
N HIS A 664 -1.63 47.48 70.80
CA HIS A 664 -1.19 46.11 71.00
C HIS A 664 -2.36 45.26 71.51
N ILE A 665 -2.73 44.23 70.76
CA ILE A 665 -3.43 43.05 71.31
C ILE A 665 -2.65 41.84 70.84
N ASP A 666 -1.98 41.19 71.79
CA ASP A 666 -1.32 39.90 71.62
C ASP A 666 -2.38 38.81 71.39
N LEU A 667 -2.23 38.06 70.29
CA LEU A 667 -2.93 36.80 70.06
C LEU A 667 -1.91 35.73 69.59
N PRO A 668 -2.03 34.49 70.09
CA PRO A 668 -1.05 33.43 69.85
C PRO A 668 -1.20 32.80 68.45
N PRO A 669 -0.17 32.09 67.94
CA PRO A 669 -0.17 31.56 66.58
C PRO A 669 -1.14 30.37 66.42
N PRO A 670 -1.82 30.23 65.26
CA PRO A 670 -2.65 29.07 65.02
C PRO A 670 -1.80 27.86 64.65
N ALA A 671 -2.08 26.74 65.32
CA ALA A 671 -1.55 25.43 64.99
C ALA A 671 -2.05 24.96 63.60
N LEU A 672 -1.12 24.44 62.80
CA LEU A 672 -1.40 23.58 61.66
C LEU A 672 -2.17 22.34 62.15
N ARG A 673 -3.44 22.25 61.79
CA ARG A 673 -4.21 21.00 61.87
C ARG A 673 -4.74 20.65 60.49
N GLU A 674 -4.26 19.52 60.00
CA GLU A 674 -4.78 18.75 58.88
C GLU A 674 -6.29 18.53 59.07
N SER A 675 -7.09 18.95 58.10
CA SER A 675 -8.52 18.66 58.07
C SER A 675 -8.74 17.32 57.40
N SER A 676 -8.98 16.31 58.24
CA SER A 676 -9.63 15.05 57.86
C SER A 676 -11.03 15.33 57.33
N MET A 677 -11.34 14.85 56.13
CA MET A 677 -12.71 14.82 55.60
C MET A 677 -13.54 13.79 56.37
N THR A 678 -14.56 14.27 57.08
CA THR A 678 -15.64 13.44 57.62
C THR A 678 -16.61 13.09 56.50
N GLN A 679 -16.88 11.79 56.41
CA GLN A 679 -17.89 11.15 55.57
C GLN A 679 -19.28 11.73 55.85
N LEU A 680 -20.03 12.03 54.79
CA LEU A 680 -21.47 12.20 54.85
C LEU A 680 -22.08 11.31 53.75
N ALA A 681 -22.85 10.34 54.21
CA ALA A 681 -23.53 9.33 53.42
C ALA A 681 -24.56 9.98 52.49
N VAL A 682 -24.52 9.62 51.21
CA VAL A 682 -25.64 9.74 50.28
C VAL A 682 -25.85 8.40 49.61
N ASN A 683 -27.00 7.81 49.91
CA ASN A 683 -27.54 6.60 49.34
C ASN A 683 -27.73 6.75 47.82
N THR A 684 -27.31 5.75 47.05
CA THR A 684 -27.75 5.55 45.66
C THR A 684 -28.18 4.07 45.49
N PRO A 685 -29.23 3.80 44.71
CA PRO A 685 -29.93 2.52 44.71
C PRO A 685 -29.24 1.46 43.83
N THR A 686 -29.40 0.22 44.28
CA THR A 686 -28.94 -1.05 43.70
C THR A 686 -29.49 -1.29 42.29
N PRO A 687 -28.67 -1.74 41.32
CA PRO A 687 -29.17 -2.39 40.10
C PRO A 687 -29.36 -3.91 40.30
N PRO A 688 -30.24 -4.56 39.52
CA PRO A 688 -30.70 -5.94 39.78
C PRO A 688 -29.66 -6.99 39.36
N PRO A 689 -29.73 -8.23 39.90
CA PRO A 689 -28.82 -9.30 39.54
C PRO A 689 -29.23 -9.88 38.18
N SER A 690 -28.26 -10.08 37.30
CA SER A 690 -28.42 -10.84 36.05
C SER A 690 -27.48 -12.06 36.05
N PRO A 691 -27.84 -13.13 35.31
CA PRO A 691 -27.80 -14.47 35.84
C PRO A 691 -26.51 -15.23 35.52
N SER A 692 -26.26 -16.20 36.40
CA SER A 692 -25.33 -17.31 36.27
C SER A 692 -25.30 -17.89 34.85
N ARG A 693 -24.11 -17.88 34.24
CA ARG A 693 -23.80 -18.71 33.06
C ARG A 693 -22.48 -19.42 33.30
N GLN A 694 -22.60 -20.72 33.60
CA GLN A 694 -21.52 -21.70 33.61
C GLN A 694 -20.66 -21.57 32.35
N ARG A 695 -19.35 -21.46 32.53
CA ARG A 695 -18.37 -21.74 31.48
C ARG A 695 -17.33 -22.70 32.03
N LYS A 696 -17.33 -23.92 31.47
CA LYS A 696 -16.33 -24.96 31.64
C LYS A 696 -14.95 -24.42 31.24
N GLU A 697 -13.99 -24.63 32.12
CA GLU A 697 -12.57 -24.52 31.82
C GLU A 697 -12.15 -25.62 30.84
N GLY A 698 -11.44 -25.21 29.79
CA GLY A 698 -10.67 -26.04 28.88
C GLY A 698 -9.46 -25.22 28.46
N SER A 699 -8.31 -25.56 29.05
CA SER A 699 -7.01 -24.94 28.84
C SER A 699 -6.56 -24.99 27.37
N PRO A 700 -5.75 -24.02 26.90
CA PRO A 700 -4.49 -24.45 26.29
C PRO A 700 -3.28 -23.65 26.76
N ASP A 701 -2.15 -24.33 26.62
CA ASP A 701 -0.84 -24.05 27.19
C ASP A 701 -0.21 -22.71 26.82
N ARG A 702 0.38 -22.11 27.86
CA ARG A 702 1.18 -20.89 27.84
C ARG A 702 2.62 -21.25 27.44
N VAL A 703 2.95 -21.08 26.16
CA VAL A 703 4.33 -21.15 25.65
C VAL A 703 5.15 -20.00 26.26
N LYS A 704 6.19 -20.36 27.02
CA LYS A 704 7.17 -19.43 27.59
C LYS A 704 8.11 -18.93 26.49
N SER A 705 8.11 -17.62 26.24
CA SER A 705 9.14 -16.96 25.43
C SER A 705 10.48 -16.96 26.16
N SER A 706 11.43 -17.76 25.66
CA SER A 706 12.84 -17.72 26.05
C SER A 706 13.56 -16.61 25.28
N LEU A 707 14.08 -15.63 26.02
CA LEU A 707 15.04 -14.62 25.55
C LEU A 707 16.35 -15.31 25.13
N ILE A 708 16.68 -15.25 23.83
CA ILE A 708 17.97 -15.66 23.29
C ILE A 708 18.92 -14.46 23.34
N ARG A 709 20.05 -14.66 24.02
CA ARG A 709 21.16 -13.71 24.17
C ARG A 709 22.17 -13.94 23.03
N PRO A 710 22.76 -12.91 22.42
CA PRO A 710 23.74 -13.10 21.34
C PRO A 710 25.05 -13.66 21.92
N THR A 711 25.59 -14.67 21.26
CA THR A 711 26.90 -15.26 21.56
C THR A 711 27.90 -14.68 20.58
N GLU A 712 28.69 -13.70 21.01
CA GLU A 712 29.89 -13.26 20.30
C GLU A 712 31.10 -14.00 20.87
N SER A 713 31.75 -14.76 20.01
CA SER A 713 33.01 -15.46 20.26
C SER A 713 34.19 -14.58 19.85
N ALA A 714 35.10 -14.30 20.78
CA ALA A 714 36.45 -13.80 20.51
C ALA A 714 37.47 -14.45 21.47
N PRO A 715 38.74 -14.58 21.07
CA PRO A 715 39.66 -15.61 21.54
C PRO A 715 40.38 -15.26 22.85
N MET A 716 40.79 -16.32 23.57
CA MET A 716 41.61 -16.23 24.78
C MET A 716 43.05 -15.84 24.45
N ASP A 717 43.53 -14.77 25.08
CA ASP A 717 44.94 -14.56 25.37
C ASP A 717 45.17 -14.63 26.88
N THR A 718 46.04 -15.58 27.24
CA THR A 718 46.62 -15.77 28.57
C THR A 718 47.66 -14.70 28.86
N ALA A 719 47.45 -13.90 29.90
CA ALA A 719 48.54 -13.19 30.58
C ALA A 719 48.24 -13.03 32.07
N SER A 720 49.04 -13.74 32.85
CA SER A 720 49.19 -13.65 34.30
C SER A 720 49.43 -12.21 34.75
N SER A 721 48.73 -11.77 35.79
CA SER A 721 49.12 -10.59 36.55
C SER A 721 49.03 -10.88 38.04
N THR A 722 50.22 -11.04 38.59
CA THR A 722 50.63 -11.12 39.98
C THR A 722 50.09 -9.92 40.76
N SER A 723 49.32 -10.18 41.83
CA SER A 723 48.97 -9.17 42.82
C SER A 723 49.97 -9.23 44.00
N PRO A 724 50.42 -8.07 44.53
CA PRO A 724 51.49 -8.04 45.51
C PRO A 724 50.99 -8.35 46.92
N TYR A 725 51.81 -9.15 47.57
CA TYR A 725 51.93 -9.37 48.99
C TYR A 725 52.16 -8.03 49.70
N GLU A 726 51.19 -7.55 50.48
CA GLU A 726 51.41 -6.48 51.46
C GLU A 726 50.71 -6.81 52.78
N GLY A 727 51.49 -6.73 53.86
CA GLY A 727 50.99 -6.22 55.13
C GLY A 727 50.40 -7.24 56.10
N SER A 728 51.22 -8.22 56.48
CA SER A 728 51.04 -8.99 57.72
C SER A 728 51.10 -8.06 58.94
N GLU A 729 49.97 -7.47 59.35
CA GLU A 729 49.80 -6.91 60.69
C GLU A 729 48.91 -7.85 61.53
N GLY A 730 49.60 -8.67 62.33
CA GLY A 730 49.17 -9.09 63.66
C GLY A 730 47.72 -9.56 63.81
N ASN A 731 47.33 -10.66 63.15
CA ASN A 731 46.23 -11.47 63.64
C ASN A 731 46.64 -12.10 64.99
N VAL A 732 46.51 -11.33 66.08
CA VAL A 732 46.43 -11.89 67.42
C VAL A 732 45.22 -12.83 67.41
N PRO A 733 45.39 -14.14 67.67
CA PRO A 733 44.28 -15.06 67.69
C PRO A 733 43.38 -14.71 68.89
N MET A 734 42.35 -13.89 68.64
CA MET A 734 41.22 -13.68 69.56
C MET A 734 40.25 -14.88 69.50
N HIS A 735 40.80 -16.08 69.40
CA HIS A 735 40.15 -17.35 69.73
C HIS A 735 40.75 -17.87 71.05
N GLY A 736 40.74 -16.99 72.06
CA GLY A 736 40.82 -17.40 73.45
C GLY A 736 39.38 -17.58 73.95
N ASP A 737 39.07 -18.84 74.22
CA ASP A 737 37.89 -19.35 74.92
C ASP A 737 37.23 -18.32 75.86
N VAL A 738 35.98 -17.96 75.56
CA VAL A 738 35.09 -17.31 76.53
C VAL A 738 33.78 -18.09 76.53
N SER A 739 33.88 -19.40 76.80
CA SER A 739 32.73 -20.27 77.07
C SER A 739 32.37 -20.34 78.57
N SER A 740 32.94 -19.47 79.40
CA SER A 740 32.53 -19.28 80.80
C SER A 740 32.38 -17.80 81.13
N ARG A 741 31.39 -17.14 80.53
CA ARG A 741 30.91 -15.87 81.11
C ARG A 741 29.78 -16.19 82.05
N GLY A 742 30.07 -16.05 83.35
CA GLY A 742 29.05 -15.87 84.36
C GLY A 742 28.08 -14.78 83.91
N ASN A 743 26.84 -14.92 84.37
CA ASN A 743 25.77 -13.98 84.09
C ASN A 743 26.31 -12.54 84.31
N PRO A 744 26.13 -11.57 83.39
CA PRO A 744 26.58 -10.20 83.59
C PRO A 744 26.14 -9.59 84.93
N ASP A 745 25.09 -10.14 85.54
CA ASP A 745 24.59 -9.81 86.88
C ASP A 745 25.58 -10.15 88.01
N ASP A 746 26.52 -11.08 87.80
CA ASP A 746 27.51 -11.54 88.78
C ASP A 746 28.90 -10.88 88.60
N MET A 747 29.04 -9.97 87.62
CA MET A 747 30.32 -9.30 87.33
C MET A 747 30.51 -8.08 88.24
N GLN A 748 31.71 -7.92 88.81
CA GLN A 748 32.11 -6.68 89.48
C GLN A 748 32.01 -5.50 88.49
N MET A 749 31.63 -4.31 88.98
CA MET A 749 31.35 -3.13 88.14
C MET A 749 32.50 -2.79 87.18
N GLU A 750 33.75 -2.95 87.62
CA GLU A 750 34.94 -2.70 86.82
C GLU A 750 35.08 -3.69 85.63
N ASP A 751 34.77 -4.97 85.87
CA ASP A 751 34.78 -6.01 84.83
C ASP A 751 33.63 -5.84 83.85
N LEU A 752 32.47 -5.39 84.31
CA LEU A 752 31.32 -5.05 83.47
C LEU A 752 31.64 -3.87 82.54
N LEU A 753 32.27 -2.81 83.06
CA LEU A 753 32.73 -1.67 82.26
C LEU A 753 33.79 -2.09 81.23
N ALA A 754 34.76 -2.92 81.62
CA ALA A 754 35.75 -3.47 80.70
C ALA A 754 35.13 -4.39 79.63
N TYR A 755 34.07 -5.13 79.98
CA TYR A 755 33.31 -5.95 79.04
C TYR A 755 32.51 -5.11 78.05
N CYS A 756 31.73 -4.14 78.53
CA CYS A 756 31.01 -3.17 77.71
C CYS A 756 31.94 -2.42 76.76
N THR A 757 33.11 -1.97 77.25
CA THR A 757 34.13 -1.31 76.43
C THR A 757 34.65 -2.23 75.31
N ARG A 758 34.86 -3.52 75.59
CA ARG A 758 35.26 -4.51 74.56
C ARG A 758 34.15 -4.76 73.53
N LEU A 759 32.88 -4.84 73.95
CA LEU A 759 31.75 -4.98 73.04
C LEU A 759 31.57 -3.76 72.13
N VAL A 760 31.65 -2.54 72.69
CA VAL A 760 31.59 -1.29 71.94
C VAL A 760 32.74 -1.22 70.93
N ARG A 761 33.96 -1.59 71.33
CA ARG A 761 35.11 -1.65 70.39
C ARG A 761 34.90 -2.67 69.26
N ARG A 762 34.38 -3.87 69.56
CA ARG A 762 34.07 -4.89 68.54
C ARG A 762 32.97 -4.43 67.58
N ARG A 763 31.91 -3.82 68.10
CA ARG A 763 30.83 -3.24 67.28
C ARG A 763 31.36 -2.11 66.40
N ASN A 764 32.12 -1.18 66.97
CA ASN A 764 32.74 -0.08 66.22
C ASN A 764 33.69 -0.60 65.12
N PHE A 765 34.44 -1.67 65.37
CA PHE A 765 35.32 -2.26 64.34
C PHE A 765 34.51 -2.93 63.22
N LYS A 766 33.43 -3.65 63.57
CA LYS A 766 32.52 -4.26 62.59
C LYS A 766 31.83 -3.18 61.74
N ASP A 767 31.33 -2.13 62.36
CA ASP A 767 30.64 -1.02 61.69
C ASP A 767 31.61 -0.26 60.79
N ARG A 768 32.85 0.02 61.24
CA ARG A 768 33.90 0.62 60.39
C ARG A 768 34.25 -0.25 59.18
N ARG A 769 34.29 -1.58 59.35
CA ARG A 769 34.56 -2.51 58.24
C ARG A 769 33.43 -2.52 57.21
N ILE A 770 32.17 -2.53 57.66
CA ILE A 770 31.00 -2.45 56.78
C ILE A 770 31.00 -1.12 56.02
N VAL A 771 31.22 0.01 56.71
CA VAL A 771 31.29 1.33 56.10
C VAL A 771 32.44 1.40 55.09
N SER A 772 33.62 0.88 55.42
CA SER A 772 34.77 0.83 54.49
C SER A 772 34.46 0.01 53.23
N GLN A 773 33.79 -1.15 53.37
CA GLN A 773 33.36 -1.96 52.22
C GLN A 773 32.32 -1.21 51.36
N GLN A 774 31.36 -0.52 51.99
CA GLN A 774 30.38 0.30 51.27
C GLN A 774 31.05 1.46 50.51
N VAL A 775 31.98 2.17 51.15
CA VAL A 775 32.74 3.26 50.52
C VAL A 775 33.56 2.75 49.33
N ASN A 776 34.19 1.57 49.44
CA ASN A 776 34.93 0.97 48.34
C ASN A 776 34.01 0.57 47.17
N THR A 777 32.85 0.00 47.48
CA THR A 777 31.84 -0.38 46.48
C THR A 777 31.31 0.85 45.74
N LEU A 778 30.96 1.91 46.48
CA LEU A 778 30.49 3.18 45.89
C LEU A 778 31.58 3.89 45.07
N THR A 779 32.82 3.84 45.53
CA THR A 779 33.96 4.38 44.78
C THR A 779 34.17 3.64 43.45
N ALA A 780 34.06 2.31 43.44
CA ALA A 780 34.15 1.50 42.23
C ALA A 780 32.98 1.79 41.27
N GLU A 781 31.76 1.91 41.79
CA GLU A 781 30.59 2.26 40.98
C GLU A 781 30.69 3.67 40.38
N LYS A 782 31.16 4.65 41.16
CA LYS A 782 31.44 6.01 40.68
C LYS A 782 32.45 6.02 39.54
N ARG A 783 33.50 5.18 39.62
CA ARG A 783 34.49 5.02 38.54
C ARG A 783 33.85 4.43 37.29
N ARG A 784 33.09 3.34 37.43
CA ARG A 784 32.36 2.70 36.32
C ARG A 784 31.40 3.65 35.61
N LEU A 785 30.65 4.46 36.38
CA LEU A 785 29.72 5.43 35.81
C LEU A 785 30.44 6.58 35.10
N LYS A 786 31.59 7.03 35.62
CA LYS A 786 32.44 8.01 34.92
C LYS A 786 32.97 7.47 33.59
N GLU A 787 33.43 6.24 33.54
CA GLU A 787 33.88 5.59 32.30
C GLU A 787 32.75 5.47 31.27
N LYS A 788 31.55 5.05 31.71
CA LYS A 788 30.36 5.01 30.85
C LYS A 788 29.97 6.39 30.32
N LEU A 789 30.05 7.43 31.15
CA LEU A 789 29.77 8.81 30.73
C LEU A 789 30.76 9.30 29.67
N ILE A 790 32.06 9.00 29.84
CA ILE A 790 33.10 9.30 28.85
C ILE A 790 32.83 8.56 27.54
N GLN A 791 32.47 7.28 27.61
CA GLN A 791 32.15 6.48 26.43
C GLN A 791 30.91 7.03 25.69
N GLN A 792 29.84 7.37 26.40
CA GLN A 792 28.65 7.98 25.82
C GLN A 792 28.95 9.33 25.16
N SER A 793 29.76 10.17 25.80
CA SER A 793 30.18 11.46 25.23
C SER A 793 30.98 11.29 23.94
N ARG A 794 31.83 10.26 23.83
CA ARG A 794 32.54 9.95 22.57
C ARG A 794 31.58 9.50 21.47
N THR A 795 30.66 8.59 21.79
CA THR A 795 29.67 8.11 20.81
C THR A 795 28.72 9.23 20.34
N GLU A 796 28.37 10.17 21.23
CA GLU A 796 27.56 11.32 20.87
C GLU A 796 28.30 12.25 19.91
N GLU A 797 29.59 12.49 20.14
CA GLU A 797 30.42 13.31 19.26
C GLU A 797 30.63 12.65 17.89
N GLU A 798 30.84 11.33 17.84
CA GLU A 798 30.90 10.56 16.59
C GLU A 798 29.59 10.66 15.79
N LEU A 799 28.43 10.52 16.45
CA LEU A 799 27.12 10.67 15.82
C LEU A 799 26.87 12.09 15.34
N ARG A 800 27.28 13.12 16.10
CA ARG A 800 27.18 14.53 15.67
C ARG A 800 28.05 14.80 14.45
N SER A 801 29.27 14.28 14.41
CA SER A 801 30.18 14.38 13.26
C SER A 801 29.58 13.70 12.02
N ALA A 802 29.06 12.47 12.17
CA ALA A 802 28.39 11.75 11.09
C ALA A 802 27.14 12.50 10.56
N LEU A 803 26.34 13.09 11.46
CA LEU A 803 25.18 13.90 11.10
C LEU A 803 25.58 15.18 10.34
N MET A 804 26.66 15.84 10.74
CA MET A 804 27.20 17.00 10.00
C MET A 804 27.69 16.62 8.61
N GLN A 805 28.40 15.49 8.47
CA GLN A 805 28.79 14.97 7.14
C GLN A 805 27.59 14.63 6.26
N GLN A 806 26.54 14.03 6.85
CA GLN A 806 25.32 13.69 6.12
C GLN A 806 24.55 14.96 5.67
N LYS A 807 24.47 15.98 6.53
CA LYS A 807 23.91 17.29 6.18
C LYS A 807 24.69 17.93 5.03
N GLN A 808 26.03 17.89 5.07
CA GLN A 808 26.84 18.42 3.98
C GLN A 808 26.58 17.67 2.66
N LYS A 809 26.50 16.33 2.68
CA LYS A 809 26.13 15.54 1.49
C LYS A 809 24.74 15.92 0.95
N LEU A 810 23.75 16.12 1.83
CA LEU A 810 22.42 16.57 1.41
C LEU A 810 22.46 17.95 0.75
N THR A 811 23.18 18.92 1.32
CA THR A 811 23.32 20.25 0.71
C THR A 811 23.97 20.20 -0.67
N THR A 812 24.97 19.32 -0.88
CA THR A 812 25.58 19.13 -2.20
C THR A 812 24.61 18.50 -3.21
N TYR A 813 23.80 17.52 -2.78
CA TYR A 813 22.79 16.91 -3.65
C TYR A 813 21.65 17.88 -3.98
N GLU A 814 21.22 18.72 -3.04
CA GLU A 814 20.22 19.76 -3.27
C GLU A 814 20.72 20.79 -4.30
N ALA A 815 21.98 21.22 -4.19
CA ALA A 815 22.60 22.10 -5.19
C ALA A 815 22.67 21.44 -6.58
N GLU A 816 23.04 20.16 -6.67
CA GLU A 816 23.06 19.41 -7.94
C GLU A 816 21.65 19.28 -8.53
N CYS A 817 20.64 18.99 -7.71
CA CYS A 817 19.24 18.91 -8.14
C CYS A 817 18.75 20.28 -8.65
N SER A 818 19.04 21.35 -7.92
CA SER A 818 18.69 22.72 -8.35
C SER A 818 19.33 23.08 -9.70
N ASN A 819 20.58 22.66 -9.92
CA ASN A 819 21.27 22.86 -11.20
C ASN A 819 20.60 22.05 -12.34
N LYS A 820 20.28 20.76 -12.10
CA LYS A 820 19.56 19.93 -13.08
C LYS A 820 18.17 20.49 -13.42
N VAL A 821 17.44 21.03 -12.43
CA VAL A 821 16.15 21.69 -12.66
C VAL A 821 16.33 22.95 -13.52
N GLY A 822 17.36 23.76 -13.26
CA GLY A 822 17.70 24.90 -14.11
C GLY A 822 17.98 24.49 -15.56
N LEU A 823 18.77 23.43 -15.78
CA LEU A 823 19.07 22.90 -17.11
C LEU A 823 17.82 22.36 -17.83
N LEU A 824 16.89 21.73 -17.09
CA LEU A 824 15.62 21.27 -17.66
C LEU A 824 14.77 22.46 -18.11
N HIS A 825 14.69 23.52 -17.29
CA HIS A 825 13.93 24.71 -17.65
C HIS A 825 14.50 25.43 -18.89
N GLU A 826 15.83 25.46 -19.04
CA GLU A 826 16.49 25.96 -20.25
C GLU A 826 16.13 25.11 -21.49
N LYS A 827 16.15 23.78 -21.35
CA LYS A 827 15.75 22.87 -22.44
C LYS A 827 14.28 23.03 -22.82
N ASP A 828 13.38 23.15 -21.86
CA ASP A 828 11.96 23.38 -22.11
C ASP A 828 11.74 24.72 -22.84
N SER A 829 12.44 25.77 -22.43
CA SER A 829 12.40 27.07 -23.11
C SER A 829 12.88 26.96 -24.57
N ARG A 830 13.92 26.16 -24.82
CA ARG A 830 14.42 25.88 -26.17
C ARG A 830 13.42 25.07 -27.01
N ILE A 831 12.73 24.09 -26.40
CA ILE A 831 11.68 23.32 -27.08
C ILE A 831 10.54 24.23 -27.51
N VAL A 832 10.04 25.09 -26.62
CA VAL A 832 8.97 26.05 -26.94
C VAL A 832 9.37 26.97 -28.10
N SER A 833 10.60 27.48 -28.11
CA SER A 833 11.12 28.31 -29.21
C SER A 833 11.21 27.54 -30.54
N LEU A 834 11.59 26.26 -30.52
CA LEU A 834 11.61 25.42 -31.71
C LEU A 834 10.20 25.10 -32.22
N GLU A 835 9.24 24.83 -31.33
CA GLU A 835 7.84 24.62 -31.67
C GLU A 835 7.22 25.85 -32.32
N GLU A 836 7.53 27.05 -31.82
CA GLU A 836 7.09 28.32 -32.42
C GLU A 836 7.69 28.53 -33.80
N THR A 837 8.98 28.21 -33.98
CA THR A 837 9.66 28.26 -35.30
C THR A 837 9.05 27.27 -36.29
N LEU A 838 8.73 26.04 -35.85
CA LEU A 838 8.08 25.03 -36.69
C LEU A 838 6.68 25.47 -37.11
N ARG A 839 5.88 25.98 -36.17
CA ARG A 839 4.55 26.53 -36.46
C ARG A 839 4.58 27.66 -37.50
N GLY A 840 5.57 28.55 -37.41
CA GLY A 840 5.78 29.60 -38.41
C GLY A 840 6.19 29.07 -39.79
N ARG A 841 6.94 27.96 -39.85
CA ARG A 841 7.27 27.30 -41.11
C ARG A 841 6.07 26.59 -41.73
N ASP A 842 5.25 25.92 -40.91
CA ASP A 842 4.03 25.25 -41.37
C ASP A 842 3.06 26.27 -41.99
N GLN A 843 2.85 27.42 -41.34
CA GLN A 843 2.05 28.51 -41.89
C GLN A 843 2.57 29.00 -43.25
N ARG A 844 3.89 29.13 -43.41
CA ARG A 844 4.50 29.52 -44.69
C ARG A 844 4.33 28.44 -45.76
N ILE A 845 4.35 27.16 -45.39
CA ILE A 845 4.08 26.05 -46.31
C ILE A 845 2.63 26.15 -46.80
N ASP A 846 1.66 26.33 -45.90
CA ASP A 846 0.24 26.49 -46.25
C ASP A 846 0.03 27.68 -47.22
N GLU A 847 0.69 28.81 -46.99
CA GLU A 847 0.66 29.98 -47.89
C GLU A 847 1.23 29.66 -49.30
N LEU A 848 2.35 28.94 -49.35
CA LEU A 848 2.98 28.53 -50.61
C LEU A 848 2.12 27.52 -51.36
N GLU A 849 1.51 26.57 -50.67
CA GLU A 849 0.58 25.59 -51.26
C GLU A 849 -0.67 26.28 -51.83
N ALA A 850 -1.23 27.26 -51.12
CA ALA A 850 -2.36 28.06 -51.61
C ALA A 850 -1.99 28.88 -52.87
N SER A 851 -0.78 29.46 -52.89
CA SER A 851 -0.25 30.20 -54.05
C SER A 851 -0.04 29.27 -55.26
N LEU A 852 0.56 28.10 -55.03
CA LEU A 852 0.77 27.09 -56.06
C LEU A 852 -0.55 26.60 -56.64
N HIS A 853 -1.56 26.34 -55.79
CA HIS A 853 -2.89 25.98 -56.23
C HIS A 853 -3.54 27.06 -57.12
N THR A 854 -3.36 28.33 -56.77
CA THR A 854 -3.83 29.48 -57.57
C THR A 854 -3.12 29.59 -58.92
N GLN A 855 -1.84 29.24 -58.98
CA GLN A 855 -1.08 29.22 -60.23
C GLN A 855 -1.53 28.06 -61.13
N GLU A 856 -1.73 26.86 -60.55
CA GLU A 856 -2.24 25.70 -61.31
C GLU A 856 -3.62 25.94 -61.93
N THR A 857 -4.53 26.61 -61.20
CA THR A 857 -5.86 26.94 -61.73
C THR A 857 -5.75 27.91 -62.91
N ARG A 858 -4.91 28.95 -62.82
CA ARG A 858 -4.62 29.86 -63.94
C ARG A 858 -4.02 29.13 -65.14
N THR A 859 -3.06 28.24 -64.93
CA THR A 859 -2.48 27.44 -66.03
C THR A 859 -3.52 26.56 -66.71
N ARG A 860 -4.42 25.94 -65.93
CA ARG A 860 -5.55 25.17 -66.49
C ARG A 860 -6.52 26.04 -67.28
N GLU A 861 -6.80 27.26 -66.83
CA GLU A 861 -7.64 28.21 -67.58
C GLU A 861 -6.97 28.67 -68.88
N MET A 862 -5.68 29.02 -68.83
CA MET A 862 -4.90 29.35 -70.02
C MET A 862 -4.87 28.19 -71.03
N ALA A 863 -4.69 26.95 -70.57
CA ALA A 863 -4.73 25.77 -71.44
C ALA A 863 -6.09 25.62 -72.14
N LYS A 864 -7.20 25.86 -71.43
CA LYS A 864 -8.56 25.87 -72.04
C LYS A 864 -8.71 26.95 -73.11
N ILE A 865 -8.15 28.14 -72.87
CA ILE A 865 -8.17 29.24 -73.85
C ILE A 865 -7.35 28.86 -75.09
N ILE A 866 -6.17 28.28 -74.92
CA ILE A 866 -5.32 27.82 -76.03
C ILE A 866 -6.06 26.80 -76.89
N VAL A 867 -6.65 25.77 -76.28
CA VAL A 867 -7.42 24.74 -77.02
C VAL A 867 -8.58 25.37 -77.81
N ARG A 868 -9.26 26.37 -77.24
CA ARG A 868 -10.33 27.11 -77.92
C ARG A 868 -9.79 27.91 -79.12
N LEU A 869 -8.69 28.63 -78.94
CA LEU A 869 -8.06 29.41 -80.01
C LEU A 869 -7.54 28.52 -81.14
N GLU A 870 -6.92 27.38 -80.81
CA GLU A 870 -6.50 26.38 -81.79
C GLU A 870 -7.68 25.83 -82.61
N SER A 871 -8.82 25.58 -81.96
CA SER A 871 -10.03 25.16 -82.67
C SER A 871 -10.54 26.24 -83.64
N GLN A 872 -10.54 27.51 -83.22
CA GLN A 872 -10.93 28.63 -84.08
C GLN A 872 -9.95 28.83 -85.24
N LEU A 873 -8.65 28.60 -85.00
CA LEU A 873 -7.63 28.68 -86.04
C LEU A 873 -7.85 27.60 -87.10
N ARG A 874 -8.06 26.34 -86.69
CA ARG A 874 -8.39 25.22 -87.61
C ARG A 874 -9.64 25.49 -88.44
N GLU A 875 -10.68 26.05 -87.83
CA GLU A 875 -11.91 26.44 -88.53
C GLU A 875 -11.63 27.50 -89.59
N LYS A 876 -10.86 28.54 -89.24
CA LYS A 876 -10.44 29.58 -90.20
C LYS A 876 -9.55 29.02 -91.32
N GLU A 877 -8.62 28.13 -91.01
CA GLU A 877 -7.79 27.44 -92.01
C GLU A 877 -8.65 26.62 -92.97
N GLN A 878 -9.67 25.92 -92.47
CA GLN A 878 -10.60 25.15 -93.29
C GLN A 878 -11.45 26.05 -94.20
N VAL A 879 -11.92 27.19 -93.69
CA VAL A 879 -12.62 28.22 -94.48
C VAL A 879 -11.69 28.80 -95.55
N MET A 880 -10.46 29.17 -95.18
CA MET A 880 -9.43 29.66 -96.11
C MET A 880 -9.12 28.64 -97.20
N ALA A 881 -8.98 27.35 -96.86
CA ALA A 881 -8.79 26.27 -97.82
C ALA A 881 -10.03 26.07 -98.73
N GLY A 882 -11.23 26.31 -98.22
CA GLY A 882 -12.47 26.35 -99.00
C GLY A 882 -12.50 27.52 -99.99
N VAL A 883 -12.17 28.73 -99.53
CA VAL A 883 -12.07 29.94 -100.37
C VAL A 883 -10.98 29.77 -101.42
N LYS A 884 -9.82 29.23 -101.05
CA LYS A 884 -8.73 28.89 -101.97
C LYS A 884 -9.20 27.93 -103.07
N ARG A 885 -9.91 26.86 -102.71
CA ARG A 885 -10.52 25.93 -103.68
C ARG A 885 -11.57 26.59 -104.60
N LEU A 886 -12.32 27.58 -104.09
CA LEU A 886 -13.28 28.34 -104.90
C LEU A 886 -12.60 29.33 -105.85
N LEU A 887 -11.46 29.90 -105.45
CA LEU A 887 -10.68 30.84 -106.26
C LEU A 887 -9.79 30.14 -107.31
N GLU A 888 -9.32 28.92 -107.03
CA GLU A 888 -8.36 28.21 -107.89
C GLU A 888 -9.02 27.42 -109.04
N GLY A 889 -10.34 27.24 -109.06
CA GLY A 889 -11.03 26.48 -110.11
C GLY A 889 -10.59 25.01 -110.18
N PRO A 890 -11.29 24.14 -110.94
CA PRO A 890 -10.89 22.75 -111.09
C PRO A 890 -9.64 22.67 -111.96
N SER A 891 -8.46 22.71 -111.32
CA SER A 891 -7.19 22.48 -111.99
C SER A 891 -6.98 20.99 -112.25
N SER A 892 -6.95 20.68 -113.54
CA SER A 892 -6.53 19.43 -114.17
C SER A 892 -5.11 19.00 -113.76
N ASP A 893 -4.95 17.68 -113.63
CA ASP A 893 -3.76 16.85 -113.88
C ASP A 893 -2.38 17.34 -113.42
N ILE A 894 -1.66 16.48 -112.70
CA ILE A 894 -0.38 15.89 -113.15
C ILE A 894 0.13 14.91 -112.08
N ALA A 895 0.50 13.74 -112.59
CA ALA A 895 1.20 12.68 -111.88
C ALA A 895 2.61 13.10 -111.44
N THR A 896 3.05 12.64 -110.27
CA THR A 896 4.41 12.13 -110.11
C THR A 896 4.48 11.13 -108.96
N HIS A 897 5.19 10.06 -109.31
CA HIS A 897 5.62 8.90 -108.56
C HIS A 897 6.81 9.25 -107.65
N ASP A 898 7.12 8.34 -106.72
CA ASP A 898 8.28 8.28 -105.79
C ASP A 898 8.09 9.04 -104.47
N GLY A 899 8.23 8.44 -103.29
CA GLY A 899 8.84 7.16 -102.94
C GLY A 899 9.60 7.39 -101.64
N ASN A 900 8.98 7.09 -100.49
CA ASN A 900 9.73 6.64 -99.32
C ASN A 900 8.78 5.93 -98.35
N THR A 901 8.93 4.61 -98.38
CA THR A 901 8.56 3.65 -97.35
C THR A 901 9.26 3.98 -96.03
N GLU A 902 8.49 4.33 -95.00
CA GLU A 902 8.85 3.95 -93.64
C GLU A 902 7.58 3.50 -92.89
N SER A 903 7.77 2.41 -92.16
CA SER A 903 6.76 1.42 -91.79
C SER A 903 5.77 1.91 -90.73
N ASP A 904 4.48 1.72 -91.03
CA ASP A 904 3.44 1.15 -90.16
C ASP A 904 4.01 0.40 -88.92
N ARG A 905 3.52 0.52 -87.69
CA ARG A 905 2.14 0.60 -87.20
C ARG A 905 2.09 1.03 -85.71
N PRO A 906 0.91 1.41 -85.18
CA PRO A 906 0.70 2.05 -83.90
C PRO A 906 0.34 1.05 -82.78
N GLN A 907 0.74 1.34 -81.53
CA GLN A 907 0.12 0.77 -80.34
C GLN A 907 -0.04 1.81 -79.24
N ASP A 908 -1.29 1.92 -78.79
CA ASP A 908 -1.78 2.07 -77.42
C ASP A 908 -1.23 3.22 -76.55
N ARG A 909 -2.07 4.24 -76.28
CA ARG A 909 -3.06 4.28 -75.19
C ARG A 909 -2.47 4.30 -73.78
N GLU A 910 -2.74 5.43 -73.14
CA GLU A 910 -2.94 5.66 -71.70
C GLU A 910 -1.74 5.94 -70.78
N PRO A 911 -1.72 7.12 -70.13
CA PRO A 911 -0.84 7.40 -69.00
C PRO A 911 -1.44 6.85 -67.69
N LEU A 912 -0.83 5.80 -67.13
CA LEU A 912 -1.07 5.36 -65.76
C LEU A 912 -0.29 6.24 -64.77
N LEU A 913 -0.92 7.33 -64.33
CA LEU A 913 -0.60 7.97 -63.04
C LEU A 913 -1.77 7.74 -62.09
N LYS A 914 -1.84 6.52 -61.54
CA LYS A 914 -2.71 6.21 -60.41
C LYS A 914 -2.15 6.90 -59.16
N ARG A 915 -2.82 7.97 -58.76
CA ARG A 915 -2.93 8.44 -57.37
C ARG A 915 -3.26 7.24 -56.46
N MET A 916 -2.38 6.92 -55.52
CA MET A 916 -2.81 6.31 -54.27
C MET A 916 -3.16 7.44 -53.31
N ARG A 917 -4.46 7.58 -53.06
CA ARG A 917 -4.98 8.19 -51.84
C ARG A 917 -4.63 7.27 -50.68
N THR A 918 -3.91 7.79 -49.70
CA THR A 918 -3.99 7.33 -48.32
C THR A 918 -5.04 8.20 -47.64
N ASP A 919 -6.24 7.66 -47.50
CA ASP A 919 -7.23 8.21 -46.57
C ASP A 919 -6.88 7.71 -45.15
N SER A 920 -7.06 8.61 -44.19
CA SER A 920 -6.82 8.45 -42.74
C SER A 920 -7.96 7.75 -42.02
#